data_AF-A0A1Z5K8R3-F1
#
_entry.id   AF-A0A1Z5K8R3-F1
#
_cell.length_a   1.000
_cell.length_b   1.000
_cell.length_c   1.000
_cell.angle_alpha   90.00
_cell.angle_beta   90.00
_cell.angle_gamma   90.00
#
_symmetry.space_group_name_H-M   'P 1'
#
loop_
_entity.id
_entity.type
_entity.pdbx_description
1 polymer ?
#
loop_
_entity_poly.entity_id
_entity_poly.type
_entity_poly.pdbx_seq_one_letter_code
_entity_poly.pdbx_strand_id
1 'polypeptide(L)'
;MDSSCSSFQRLLTPEQATAACETWRQFYEQVWLPLQVPDRTVWQQALWLAVQDTRAAATSSVHFWILTLRPVVLFAHMTLQWILQVIWKYVIVKGISQQGVLYVKTAGRRWYQWQCSLTREQVVMELVLAVSVVALYYLHRFLQRQTYFQRLSAWIRAKVRVLQLYYDRSKRGTAKAYERTVRKIATTSLRLAVMMPHLLFWGVAAATKWLLPSFLSWLACDTALLPVLRLWYPVTATLLFLHDMKLVTQPHIKTSTQTPQRKTSSTPRTPLLRMFPRTTPASEPRKRREVNEMKERETYWLQFWMTNAAFLCGKGVWQALPFVTKVVNRTWILQLELLLYIWVFVMPYLLPQIAHAPEGKPLALLEPHIRRVARTVYQSTQLFSDAWWETWVVRPLTTTLNLLVTLRMLSRNFANELRNVVTQSKALLLPSLSLFMPRFLSIFGLLFVQYVLPLYQQSTLRHERMLRYWVIHILLSAITQATDAILWWIPLSRVVIFAAFVVIGTVPAVVDLCIRMILHDLEVFRLLPSTEEQLEKSSWASRGVHALLERLPKATEDPLTPAKEEETVNAAHGASLPSIDSDQEQDDAVLYATSEDDPCSSSEGSHATDENKPASKKKAPKRSQHKTESVVDKENEGNVRRSARQRTRTERLAS
;
A
#
# COMPACT_ATOMS: atom_id res chain seq x y z
N MET A 1 -59.66 -13.98 -32.53
CA MET A 1 -58.58 -14.97 -32.73
C MET A 1 -58.57 -15.52 -34.16
N ASP A 2 -59.66 -15.36 -34.89
CA ASP A 2 -59.98 -16.08 -36.13
C ASP A 2 -59.07 -15.69 -37.30
N SER A 3 -58.55 -14.45 -37.30
CA SER A 3 -57.54 -13.99 -38.27
C SER A 3 -56.17 -14.66 -38.13
N SER A 4 -55.91 -15.35 -37.01
CA SER A 4 -54.63 -16.04 -36.75
C SER A 4 -54.66 -17.54 -37.09
N CYS A 5 -55.84 -18.15 -37.20
CA CYS A 5 -55.98 -19.56 -37.57
C CYS A 5 -55.88 -19.81 -39.08
N SER A 6 -56.34 -18.85 -39.89
CA SER A 6 -56.43 -19.00 -41.36
C SER A 6 -55.07 -19.09 -42.07
N SER A 7 -54.00 -18.58 -41.47
CA SER A 7 -52.63 -18.72 -41.98
C SER A 7 -51.99 -20.06 -41.62
N PHE A 8 -52.35 -20.65 -40.47
CA PHE A 8 -51.86 -21.97 -40.04
C PHE A 8 -52.51 -23.13 -40.80
N GLN A 9 -53.78 -22.99 -41.22
CA GLN A 9 -54.51 -24.02 -41.97
C GLN A 9 -53.94 -24.35 -43.36
N ARG A 10 -53.06 -23.51 -43.93
CA ARG A 10 -52.42 -23.80 -45.24
C ARG A 10 -51.17 -24.68 -45.17
N LEU A 11 -50.66 -24.98 -43.97
CA LEU A 11 -49.38 -25.66 -43.76
C LEU A 11 -49.49 -26.98 -42.98
N LEU A 12 -50.68 -27.35 -42.52
CA LEU A 12 -50.93 -28.55 -41.72
C LEU A 12 -52.03 -29.37 -42.38
N THR A 13 -51.92 -30.69 -42.33
CA THR A 13 -53.04 -31.58 -42.69
C THR A 13 -54.20 -31.36 -41.71
N PRO A 14 -55.47 -31.62 -42.09
CA PRO A 14 -56.62 -31.39 -41.22
C PRO A 14 -56.50 -32.10 -39.85
N GLU A 15 -55.88 -33.28 -39.80
CA GLU A 15 -55.59 -34.03 -38.55
C GLU A 15 -54.54 -33.34 -37.67
N GLN A 16 -53.51 -32.72 -38.26
CA GLN A 16 -52.52 -31.95 -37.50
C GLN A 16 -53.11 -30.62 -37.00
N ALA A 17 -54.00 -30.00 -37.78
CA ALA A 17 -54.68 -28.78 -37.39
C ALA A 17 -55.66 -29.01 -36.23
N THR A 18 -56.41 -30.12 -36.21
CA THR A 18 -57.30 -30.49 -35.10
C THR A 18 -56.50 -30.84 -33.84
N ALA A 19 -55.46 -31.66 -33.94
CA ALA A 19 -54.58 -31.98 -32.81
C ALA A 19 -53.86 -30.74 -32.22
N ALA A 20 -53.43 -29.81 -33.07
CA ALA A 20 -52.85 -28.53 -32.64
C ALA A 20 -53.88 -27.62 -31.94
N CYS A 21 -55.15 -27.66 -32.37
CA CYS A 21 -56.23 -26.88 -31.78
C CYS A 21 -56.66 -27.45 -30.42
N GLU A 22 -56.77 -28.79 -30.30
CA GLU A 22 -57.09 -29.46 -29.03
C GLU A 22 -55.97 -29.28 -27.99
N THR A 23 -54.70 -29.40 -28.39
CA THR A 23 -53.58 -29.11 -27.47
C THR A 23 -53.53 -27.64 -27.04
N TRP A 24 -53.87 -26.69 -27.93
CA TRP A 24 -54.04 -25.28 -27.54
C TRP A 24 -55.22 -25.05 -26.60
N ARG A 25 -56.34 -25.74 -26.82
CA ARG A 25 -57.53 -25.65 -25.97
C ARG A 25 -57.28 -26.21 -24.58
N GLN A 26 -56.69 -27.41 -24.49
CA GLN A 26 -56.26 -28.00 -23.22
C GLN A 26 -55.24 -27.11 -22.51
N PHE A 27 -54.29 -26.51 -23.23
CA PHE A 27 -53.35 -25.53 -22.66
C PHE A 27 -54.08 -24.29 -22.11
N TYR A 28 -55.05 -23.74 -22.84
CA TYR A 28 -55.83 -22.58 -22.38
C TYR A 28 -56.68 -22.91 -21.14
N GLU A 29 -57.41 -24.03 -21.16
CA GLU A 29 -58.28 -24.45 -20.06
C GLU A 29 -57.49 -24.88 -18.81
N GLN A 30 -56.32 -25.50 -18.95
CA GLN A 30 -55.48 -25.91 -17.81
C GLN A 30 -54.55 -24.80 -17.28
N VAL A 31 -54.11 -23.85 -18.12
CA VAL A 31 -53.09 -22.85 -17.73
C VAL A 31 -53.66 -21.44 -17.59
N TRP A 32 -54.57 -21.02 -18.47
CA TRP A 32 -55.14 -19.68 -18.45
C TRP A 32 -56.36 -19.55 -17.54
N LEU A 33 -57.27 -20.53 -17.56
CA LEU A 33 -58.49 -20.50 -16.73
C LEU A 33 -58.23 -20.41 -15.20
N PRO A 34 -57.28 -21.16 -14.59
CA PRO A 34 -57.00 -21.05 -13.16
C PRO A 34 -56.10 -19.85 -12.81
N LEU A 35 -55.64 -19.08 -13.79
CA LEU A 35 -54.84 -17.88 -13.57
C LEU A 35 -55.75 -16.70 -13.19
N GLN A 36 -56.27 -16.72 -11.96
CA GLN A 36 -56.86 -15.54 -11.34
C GLN A 36 -55.81 -14.44 -11.28
N VAL A 37 -55.83 -13.54 -12.28
CA VAL A 37 -55.06 -12.31 -12.26
C VAL A 37 -55.54 -11.52 -11.05
N PRO A 38 -54.68 -11.28 -10.04
CA PRO A 38 -55.12 -10.62 -8.82
C PRO A 38 -55.64 -9.24 -9.16
N ASP A 39 -56.84 -8.95 -8.66
CA ASP A 39 -57.60 -7.77 -9.04
C ASP A 39 -56.79 -6.48 -8.92
N ARG A 40 -57.16 -5.48 -9.74
CA ARG A 40 -56.46 -4.18 -9.77
C ARG A 40 -56.38 -3.51 -8.40
N THR A 41 -57.35 -3.80 -7.52
CA THR A 41 -57.42 -3.39 -6.11
C THR A 41 -56.24 -3.92 -5.29
N VAL A 42 -55.82 -5.18 -5.48
CA VAL A 42 -54.69 -5.80 -4.76
C VAL A 42 -53.38 -5.09 -5.10
N TRP A 43 -53.18 -4.74 -6.38
CA TRP A 43 -52.02 -3.97 -6.82
C TRP A 43 -52.03 -2.53 -6.29
N GLN A 44 -53.20 -1.88 -6.29
CA GLN A 44 -53.36 -0.54 -5.71
C GLN A 44 -53.10 -0.54 -4.20
N GLN A 45 -53.60 -1.54 -3.47
CA GLN A 45 -53.40 -1.68 -2.03
C GLN A 45 -51.93 -1.97 -1.68
N ALA A 46 -51.26 -2.84 -2.45
CA ALA A 46 -49.82 -3.09 -2.30
C ALA A 46 -48.97 -1.84 -2.61
N LEU A 47 -49.33 -1.06 -3.63
CA LEU A 47 -48.67 0.21 -3.95
C LEU A 47 -48.87 1.23 -2.83
N TRP A 48 -50.10 1.37 -2.33
CA TRP A 48 -50.45 2.31 -1.25
C TRP A 48 -49.74 1.95 0.06
N LEU A 49 -49.66 0.66 0.41
CA LEU A 49 -48.88 0.19 1.57
C LEU A 49 -47.40 0.49 1.39
N ALA A 50 -46.83 0.34 0.19
CA ALA A 50 -45.44 0.73 -0.08
C ALA A 50 -45.22 2.26 0.05
N VAL A 51 -46.20 3.08 -0.32
CA VAL A 51 -46.17 4.54 -0.12
C VAL A 51 -46.28 4.91 1.36
N GLN A 52 -47.10 4.21 2.14
CA GLN A 52 -47.13 4.39 3.60
C GLN A 52 -45.82 3.97 4.26
N ASP A 53 -45.28 2.80 3.92
CA ASP A 53 -44.01 2.29 4.43
C ASP A 53 -42.85 3.25 4.12
N THR A 54 -42.79 3.77 2.90
CA THR A 54 -41.75 4.76 2.52
C THR A 54 -41.94 6.09 3.24
N ARG A 55 -43.19 6.53 3.48
CA ARG A 55 -43.46 7.71 4.31
C ARG A 55 -43.06 7.49 5.77
N ALA A 56 -43.33 6.31 6.35
CA ALA A 56 -42.93 5.94 7.70
C ALA A 56 -41.41 5.79 7.85
N ALA A 57 -40.73 5.24 6.83
CA ALA A 57 -39.27 5.18 6.75
C ALA A 57 -38.65 6.58 6.61
N ALA A 58 -39.25 7.46 5.80
CA ALA A 58 -38.83 8.85 5.68
C ALA A 58 -39.00 9.59 7.02
N THR A 59 -40.18 9.56 7.64
CA THR A 59 -40.42 10.24 8.93
C THR A 59 -39.55 9.70 10.06
N SER A 60 -39.35 8.39 10.15
CA SER A 60 -38.46 7.78 11.16
C SER A 60 -36.99 8.12 10.92
N SER A 61 -36.54 8.13 9.66
CA SER A 61 -35.19 8.62 9.32
C SER A 61 -35.01 10.11 9.64
N VAL A 62 -36.04 10.95 9.44
CA VAL A 62 -36.03 12.36 9.83
C VAL A 62 -35.97 12.51 11.35
N HIS A 63 -36.72 11.71 12.12
CA HIS A 63 -36.64 11.72 13.58
C HIS A 63 -35.28 11.23 14.10
N PHE A 64 -34.69 10.21 13.47
CA PHE A 64 -33.33 9.74 13.79
C PHE A 64 -32.27 10.79 13.44
N TRP A 65 -32.37 11.43 12.26
CA TRP A 65 -31.52 12.56 11.89
C TRP A 65 -31.69 13.74 12.85
N ILE A 66 -32.91 14.08 13.26
CA ILE A 66 -33.17 15.11 14.28
C ILE A 66 -32.53 14.69 15.61
N LEU A 67 -32.69 13.46 16.09
CA LEU A 67 -32.13 13.02 17.38
C LEU A 67 -30.59 12.93 17.37
N THR A 68 -29.99 12.51 16.27
CA THR A 68 -28.52 12.39 16.13
C THR A 68 -27.85 13.72 15.77
N LEU A 69 -28.49 14.56 14.95
CA LEU A 69 -28.01 15.91 14.70
C LEU A 69 -28.36 16.87 15.82
N ARG A 70 -29.40 16.71 16.64
CA ARG A 70 -29.74 17.72 17.67
C ARG A 70 -28.59 18.01 18.63
N PRO A 71 -27.81 17.04 19.14
CA PRO A 71 -26.58 17.34 19.87
C PRO A 71 -25.53 18.08 19.00
N VAL A 72 -25.35 17.66 17.75
CA VAL A 72 -24.39 18.25 16.79
C VAL A 72 -24.80 19.64 16.32
N VAL A 73 -26.10 19.93 16.26
CA VAL A 73 -26.72 21.19 15.82
C VAL A 73 -26.89 22.12 16.99
N LEU A 74 -27.16 21.65 18.20
CA LEU A 74 -27.01 22.45 19.42
C LEU A 74 -25.53 22.81 19.64
N PHE A 75 -24.61 21.87 19.44
CA PHE A 75 -23.17 22.14 19.49
C PHE A 75 -22.75 23.11 18.39
N ALA A 76 -23.13 22.85 17.13
CA ALA A 76 -22.83 23.73 16.00
C ALA A 76 -23.47 25.10 16.21
N HIS A 77 -24.71 25.21 16.68
CA HIS A 77 -25.38 26.47 16.99
C HIS A 77 -24.70 27.20 18.15
N MET A 78 -24.36 26.53 19.25
CA MET A 78 -23.56 27.11 20.34
C MET A 78 -22.21 27.64 19.83
N THR A 79 -21.47 26.83 19.05
CA THR A 79 -20.18 27.26 18.48
C THR A 79 -20.36 28.37 17.43
N LEU A 80 -21.41 28.34 16.60
CA LEU A 80 -21.67 29.33 15.55
C LEU A 80 -22.17 30.63 16.14
N GLN A 81 -23.01 30.60 17.17
CA GLN A 81 -23.45 31.75 17.95
C GLN A 81 -22.28 32.35 18.71
N TRP A 82 -21.39 31.53 19.27
CA TRP A 82 -20.14 31.98 19.90
C TRP A 82 -19.17 32.59 18.89
N ILE A 83 -18.97 31.95 17.72
CA ILE A 83 -18.18 32.46 16.61
C ILE A 83 -18.78 33.76 16.05
N LEU A 84 -20.10 33.85 15.88
CA LEU A 84 -20.80 35.06 15.45
C LEU A 84 -20.70 36.17 16.49
N GLN A 85 -20.80 35.88 17.79
CA GLN A 85 -20.52 36.86 18.84
C GLN A 85 -19.07 37.33 18.80
N VAL A 86 -18.10 36.45 18.52
CA VAL A 86 -16.69 36.83 18.34
C VAL A 86 -16.47 37.66 17.06
N ILE A 87 -17.05 37.28 15.93
CA ILE A 87 -16.97 38.03 14.67
C ILE A 87 -17.64 39.39 14.81
N TRP A 88 -18.87 39.44 15.32
CA TRP A 88 -19.61 40.69 15.53
C TRP A 88 -18.85 41.64 16.47
N LYS A 89 -18.48 41.16 17.67
CA LYS A 89 -17.90 41.99 18.73
C LYS A 89 -16.43 42.39 18.51
N TYR A 90 -15.71 41.68 17.63
CA TYR A 90 -14.26 41.92 17.43
C TYR A 90 -13.85 42.12 15.96
N VAL A 91 -14.42 41.40 14.99
CA VAL A 91 -14.11 41.63 13.55
C VAL A 91 -14.85 42.85 13.02
N ILE A 92 -16.15 42.95 13.27
CA ILE A 92 -16.98 44.07 12.77
C ILE A 92 -16.80 45.31 13.64
N VAL A 93 -16.88 45.18 14.97
CA VAL A 93 -16.82 46.33 15.89
C VAL A 93 -15.39 46.82 16.21
N LYS A 94 -14.34 46.01 16.00
CA LYS A 94 -12.94 46.39 16.33
C LYS A 94 -11.89 46.12 15.23
N GLY A 95 -12.29 45.62 14.06
CA GLY A 95 -11.38 45.28 12.97
C GLY A 95 -10.53 44.04 13.22
N ILE A 96 -10.03 43.43 12.14
CA ILE A 96 -9.22 42.20 12.16
C ILE A 96 -7.81 42.51 12.68
N SER A 97 -7.69 42.66 14.00
CA SER A 97 -6.41 42.82 14.69
C SER A 97 -5.89 41.50 15.27
N GLN A 98 -4.61 41.50 15.66
CA GLN A 98 -3.88 40.35 16.25
C GLN A 98 -4.58 39.71 17.45
N GLN A 99 -5.54 40.39 18.08
CA GLN A 99 -6.37 39.87 19.17
C GLN A 99 -7.16 38.62 18.77
N GLY A 100 -7.56 38.46 17.50
CA GLY A 100 -8.30 37.27 17.04
C GLY A 100 -7.51 35.96 17.23
N VAL A 101 -6.21 35.96 16.90
CA VAL A 101 -5.33 34.79 17.06
C VAL A 101 -5.09 34.48 18.55
N LEU A 102 -4.91 35.51 19.37
CA LEU A 102 -4.82 35.38 20.83
C LEU A 102 -6.11 34.79 21.44
N TYR A 103 -7.29 35.17 20.93
CA TYR A 103 -8.57 34.64 21.38
C TYR A 103 -8.82 33.19 20.92
N VAL A 104 -8.43 32.81 19.70
CA VAL A 104 -8.46 31.39 19.28
C VAL A 104 -7.51 30.55 20.15
N LYS A 105 -6.33 31.09 20.50
CA LYS A 105 -5.38 30.44 21.42
C LYS A 105 -5.94 30.28 22.84
N THR A 106 -6.64 31.27 23.39
CA THR A 106 -7.31 31.13 24.71
C THR A 106 -8.56 30.26 24.64
N ALA A 107 -9.30 30.25 23.53
CA ALA A 107 -10.43 29.35 23.31
C ALA A 107 -9.97 27.89 23.24
N GLY A 108 -8.93 27.59 22.48
CA GLY A 108 -8.28 26.28 22.46
C GLY A 108 -7.72 25.87 23.82
N ARG A 109 -7.16 26.81 24.59
CA ARG A 109 -6.73 26.57 25.98
C ARG A 109 -7.93 26.26 26.89
N ARG A 110 -9.04 27.01 26.81
CA ARG A 110 -10.26 26.75 27.59
C ARG A 110 -10.91 25.42 27.21
N TRP A 111 -10.96 25.09 25.93
CA TRP A 111 -11.43 23.79 25.42
C TRP A 111 -10.57 22.65 25.95
N TYR A 112 -9.24 22.79 25.89
CA TYR A 112 -8.31 21.83 26.47
C TYR A 112 -8.46 21.70 27.99
N GLN A 113 -8.66 22.82 28.71
CA GLN A 113 -8.92 22.81 30.15
C GLN A 113 -10.25 22.14 30.49
N TRP A 114 -11.32 22.39 29.73
CA TRP A 114 -12.62 21.73 29.88
C TRP A 114 -12.51 20.22 29.66
N GLN A 115 -11.89 19.80 28.55
CA GLN A 115 -11.54 18.39 28.29
C GLN A 115 -10.65 17.79 29.39
N CYS A 116 -9.77 18.58 29.99
CA CYS A 116 -8.97 18.15 31.13
C CYS A 116 -9.75 18.08 32.45
N SER A 117 -10.86 18.81 32.60
CA SER A 117 -11.73 18.81 33.78
C SER A 117 -12.80 17.71 33.79
N LEU A 118 -13.06 17.05 32.64
CA LEU A 118 -13.97 15.90 32.58
C LEU A 118 -13.51 14.80 33.54
N THR A 119 -14.42 14.32 34.39
CA THR A 119 -14.16 13.19 35.29
C THR A 119 -14.03 11.90 34.49
N ARG A 120 -13.37 10.87 35.06
CA ARG A 120 -13.23 9.56 34.38
C ARG A 120 -14.60 8.97 34.00
N GLU A 121 -15.59 9.14 34.87
CA GLU A 121 -16.98 8.69 34.64
C GLU A 121 -17.61 9.41 33.44
N GLN A 122 -17.46 10.74 33.35
CA GLN A 122 -17.98 11.52 32.21
C GLN A 122 -17.35 11.08 30.88
N VAL A 123 -16.02 10.87 30.85
CA VAL A 123 -15.33 10.38 29.63
C VAL A 123 -15.76 8.95 29.28
N VAL A 124 -15.96 8.07 30.26
CA VAL A 124 -16.51 6.73 30.03
C VAL A 124 -17.94 6.80 29.48
N MET A 125 -18.79 7.69 30.01
CA MET A 125 -20.15 7.89 29.53
C MET A 125 -20.18 8.45 28.10
N GLU A 126 -19.31 9.41 27.75
CA GLU A 126 -19.18 9.90 26.37
C GLU A 126 -18.71 8.78 25.41
N LEU A 127 -17.75 7.95 25.84
CA LEU A 127 -17.26 6.82 25.05
C LEU A 127 -18.35 5.75 24.86
N VAL A 128 -19.07 5.39 25.92
CA VAL A 128 -20.21 4.45 25.87
C VAL A 128 -21.29 5.01 24.95
N LEU A 129 -21.65 6.29 25.07
CA LEU A 129 -22.63 6.92 24.18
C LEU A 129 -22.19 6.88 22.71
N ALA A 130 -20.93 7.22 22.41
CA ALA A 130 -20.39 7.17 21.05
C ALA A 130 -20.39 5.74 20.49
N VAL A 131 -19.96 4.75 21.27
CA VAL A 131 -20.00 3.33 20.89
C VAL A 131 -21.44 2.85 20.70
N SER A 132 -22.38 3.24 21.56
CA SER A 132 -23.80 2.92 21.45
C SER A 132 -24.42 3.52 20.18
N VAL A 133 -24.10 4.77 19.83
CA VAL A 133 -24.57 5.40 18.58
C VAL A 133 -24.02 4.68 17.35
N VAL A 134 -22.73 4.31 17.35
CA VAL A 134 -22.12 3.52 16.28
C VAL A 134 -22.73 2.12 16.19
N ALA A 135 -22.96 1.45 17.33
CA ALA A 135 -23.61 0.14 17.39
C ALA A 135 -25.06 0.19 16.90
N LEU A 136 -25.84 1.20 17.30
CA LEU A 136 -27.20 1.44 16.80
C LEU A 136 -27.21 1.73 15.29
N TYR A 137 -26.25 2.50 14.77
CA TYR A 137 -26.10 2.71 13.33
C TYR A 137 -25.84 1.39 12.58
N TYR A 138 -24.93 0.55 13.07
CA TYR A 138 -24.64 -0.75 12.46
C TYR A 138 -25.81 -1.74 12.60
N LEU A 139 -26.49 -1.77 13.75
CA LEU A 139 -27.67 -2.58 13.98
C LEU A 139 -28.83 -2.15 13.08
N HIS A 140 -29.10 -0.85 12.96
CA HIS A 140 -30.08 -0.31 12.02
C HIS A 140 -29.75 -0.69 10.58
N ARG A 141 -28.48 -0.54 10.16
CA ARG A 141 -28.01 -0.95 8.83
C ARG A 141 -28.09 -2.46 8.59
N PHE A 142 -27.94 -3.27 9.63
CA PHE A 142 -28.14 -4.72 9.58
C PHE A 142 -29.62 -5.09 9.47
N LEU A 143 -30.49 -4.45 10.25
CA LEU A 143 -31.95 -4.61 10.20
C LEU A 143 -32.52 -4.15 8.85
N GLN A 144 -32.03 -3.05 8.27
CA GLN A 144 -32.37 -2.65 6.90
C GLN A 144 -31.96 -3.71 5.87
N ARG A 145 -30.78 -4.33 6.02
CA ARG A 145 -30.34 -5.43 5.14
C ARG A 145 -31.17 -6.70 5.32
N GLN A 146 -31.53 -7.05 6.55
CA GLN A 146 -32.41 -8.18 6.89
C GLN A 146 -33.82 -7.97 6.30
N THR A 147 -34.45 -6.83 6.53
CA THR A 147 -35.79 -6.52 6.01
C THR A 147 -35.80 -6.40 4.48
N TYR A 148 -34.77 -5.80 3.87
CA TYR A 148 -34.60 -5.83 2.42
C TYR A 148 -34.45 -7.25 1.88
N PHE A 149 -33.67 -8.11 2.54
CA PHE A 149 -33.50 -9.51 2.12
C PHE A 149 -34.78 -10.33 2.32
N GLN A 150 -35.52 -10.13 3.41
CA GLN A 150 -36.81 -10.77 3.66
C GLN A 150 -37.85 -10.33 2.62
N ARG A 151 -37.99 -9.02 2.35
CA ARG A 151 -38.90 -8.47 1.32
C ARG A 151 -38.50 -8.94 -0.09
N LEU A 152 -37.21 -8.97 -0.42
CA LEU A 152 -36.72 -9.56 -1.66
C LEU A 152 -37.01 -11.07 -1.75
N SER A 153 -36.87 -11.81 -0.64
CA SER A 153 -37.23 -13.24 -0.59
C SER A 153 -38.73 -13.49 -0.73
N ALA A 154 -39.58 -12.58 -0.23
CA ALA A 154 -41.03 -12.66 -0.35
C ALA A 154 -41.47 -12.31 -1.78
N TRP A 155 -40.90 -11.25 -2.38
CA TRP A 155 -41.10 -10.90 -3.79
C TRP A 155 -40.62 -12.01 -4.72
N ILE A 156 -39.44 -12.60 -4.47
CA ILE A 156 -38.95 -13.77 -5.22
C ILE A 156 -39.91 -14.95 -5.04
N ARG A 157 -40.36 -15.27 -3.82
CA ARG A 157 -41.32 -16.37 -3.59
C ARG A 157 -42.67 -16.14 -4.30
N ALA A 158 -43.19 -14.91 -4.31
CA ALA A 158 -44.38 -14.55 -5.05
C ALA A 158 -44.17 -14.69 -6.58
N LYS A 159 -43.04 -14.21 -7.10
CA LYS A 159 -42.69 -14.36 -8.53
C LYS A 159 -42.39 -15.81 -8.91
N VAL A 160 -41.89 -16.64 -8.00
CA VAL A 160 -41.61 -18.06 -8.24
C VAL A 160 -42.89 -18.87 -8.46
N ARG A 161 -44.00 -18.54 -7.78
CA ARG A 161 -45.30 -19.16 -8.07
C ARG A 161 -45.79 -18.84 -9.49
N VAL A 162 -45.59 -17.61 -9.95
CA VAL A 162 -45.92 -17.21 -11.35
C VAL A 162 -44.93 -17.82 -12.35
N LEU A 163 -43.65 -17.97 -12.00
CA LEU A 163 -42.64 -18.62 -12.85
C LEU A 163 -42.70 -20.15 -12.87
N GLN A 164 -43.48 -20.81 -12.00
CA GLN A 164 -43.66 -22.27 -12.03
C GLN A 164 -44.32 -22.77 -13.32
N LEU A 165 -45.03 -21.90 -14.04
CA LEU A 165 -45.59 -22.18 -15.38
C LEU A 165 -44.63 -21.85 -16.54
N TYR A 166 -43.46 -21.25 -16.26
CA TYR A 166 -42.45 -20.85 -17.26
C TYR A 166 -41.20 -21.77 -17.24
N TYR A 167 -41.36 -22.99 -16.71
CA TYR A 167 -40.29 -23.67 -15.98
C TYR A 167 -39.13 -24.21 -16.83
N ASP A 168 -39.38 -24.65 -18.07
CA ASP A 168 -38.33 -25.30 -18.88
C ASP A 168 -37.26 -24.33 -19.41
N ARG A 169 -37.58 -23.05 -19.62
CA ARG A 169 -36.57 -22.03 -19.91
C ARG A 169 -35.92 -21.46 -18.63
N SER A 170 -36.62 -21.58 -17.49
CA SER A 170 -36.20 -21.05 -16.17
C SER A 170 -35.18 -21.92 -15.42
N LYS A 171 -35.06 -23.22 -15.77
CA LYS A 171 -34.11 -24.19 -15.16
C LYS A 171 -32.66 -23.66 -15.07
N ARG A 172 -32.22 -22.83 -16.04
CA ARG A 172 -30.89 -22.18 -16.03
C ARG A 172 -30.78 -20.99 -15.06
N GLY A 173 -31.88 -20.35 -14.69
CA GLY A 173 -31.96 -19.23 -13.76
C GLY A 173 -32.00 -19.69 -12.30
N THR A 174 -32.83 -20.70 -12.00
CA THR A 174 -32.92 -21.32 -10.66
C THR A 174 -31.64 -22.06 -10.30
N ALA A 175 -31.04 -22.82 -11.23
CA ALA A 175 -29.73 -23.43 -11.04
C ALA A 175 -28.66 -22.38 -10.73
N LYS A 176 -28.61 -21.25 -11.46
CA LYS A 176 -27.68 -20.14 -11.16
C LYS A 176 -27.97 -19.45 -9.82
N ALA A 177 -29.23 -19.37 -9.38
CA ALA A 177 -29.57 -18.82 -8.06
C ALA A 177 -29.15 -19.74 -6.92
N TYR A 178 -29.37 -21.06 -7.07
CA TYR A 178 -28.86 -22.09 -6.17
C TYR A 178 -27.33 -22.10 -6.15
N GLU A 179 -26.66 -22.14 -7.30
CA GLU A 179 -25.20 -22.08 -7.44
C GLU A 179 -24.62 -20.81 -6.80
N ARG A 180 -25.25 -19.64 -6.98
CA ARG A 180 -24.86 -18.40 -6.26
C ARG A 180 -25.04 -18.51 -4.75
N THR A 181 -26.04 -19.25 -4.28
CA THR A 181 -26.35 -19.39 -2.85
C THR A 181 -25.42 -20.40 -2.20
N VAL A 182 -25.19 -21.57 -2.83
CA VAL A 182 -24.16 -22.53 -2.45
C VAL A 182 -22.77 -21.90 -2.52
N ARG A 183 -22.43 -21.14 -3.57
CA ARG A 183 -21.15 -20.39 -3.64
C ARG A 183 -21.05 -19.32 -2.56
N LYS A 184 -22.15 -18.66 -2.16
CA LYS A 184 -22.17 -17.76 -0.99
C LYS A 184 -21.93 -18.52 0.31
N ILE A 185 -22.64 -19.62 0.55
CA ILE A 185 -22.49 -20.45 1.75
C ILE A 185 -21.07 -20.99 1.82
N ALA A 186 -20.54 -21.56 0.73
CA ALA A 186 -19.18 -22.07 0.62
C ALA A 186 -18.11 -20.98 0.79
N THR A 187 -18.32 -19.76 0.28
CA THR A 187 -17.40 -18.64 0.54
C THR A 187 -17.52 -18.08 1.95
N THR A 188 -18.70 -18.13 2.59
CA THR A 188 -18.83 -17.78 4.01
C THR A 188 -18.24 -18.84 4.93
N SER A 189 -18.40 -20.14 4.62
CA SER A 189 -17.80 -21.21 5.41
C SER A 189 -16.29 -21.28 5.21
N LEU A 190 -15.78 -21.07 3.99
CA LEU A 190 -14.34 -20.91 3.73
C LEU A 190 -13.77 -19.71 4.50
N ARG A 191 -14.44 -18.56 4.46
CA ARG A 191 -14.03 -17.39 5.27
C ARG A 191 -14.08 -17.67 6.76
N LEU A 192 -15.12 -18.36 7.25
CA LEU A 192 -15.23 -18.73 8.67
C LEU A 192 -14.10 -19.68 9.08
N ALA A 193 -13.82 -20.72 8.27
CA ALA A 193 -12.72 -21.65 8.49
C ALA A 193 -11.36 -20.95 8.48
N VAL A 194 -11.15 -19.98 7.58
CA VAL A 194 -9.95 -19.13 7.56
C VAL A 194 -9.90 -18.17 8.76
N MET A 195 -11.03 -17.64 9.24
CA MET A 195 -11.09 -16.79 10.45
C MET A 195 -10.89 -17.56 11.76
N MET A 196 -11.31 -18.83 11.81
CA MET A 196 -11.40 -19.61 13.05
C MET A 196 -10.07 -19.70 13.81
N PRO A 197 -8.90 -19.96 13.18
CA PRO A 197 -7.62 -19.90 13.87
C PRO A 197 -7.33 -18.55 14.51
N HIS A 198 -7.66 -17.43 13.84
CA HIS A 198 -7.43 -16.10 14.41
C HIS A 198 -8.38 -15.81 15.58
N LEU A 199 -9.65 -16.22 15.49
CA LEU A 199 -10.60 -16.09 16.60
C LEU A 199 -10.17 -16.93 17.81
N LEU A 200 -9.68 -18.15 17.59
CA LEU A 200 -9.12 -19.00 18.63
C LEU A 200 -7.87 -18.36 19.26
N PHE A 201 -6.93 -17.85 18.46
CA PHE A 201 -5.76 -17.14 18.98
C PHE A 201 -6.16 -15.96 19.87
N TRP A 202 -7.06 -15.09 19.41
CA TRP A 202 -7.49 -13.92 20.19
C TRP A 202 -8.29 -14.31 21.44
N GLY A 203 -9.07 -15.40 21.38
CA GLY A 203 -9.72 -15.99 22.55
C GLY A 203 -8.74 -16.50 23.60
N VAL A 204 -7.72 -17.25 23.17
CA VAL A 204 -6.63 -17.72 24.05
C VAL A 204 -5.84 -16.53 24.61
N ALA A 205 -5.47 -15.55 23.79
CA ALA A 205 -4.77 -14.35 24.23
C ALA A 205 -5.57 -13.54 25.27
N ALA A 206 -6.89 -13.43 25.11
CA ALA A 206 -7.78 -12.81 26.09
C ALA A 206 -7.85 -13.63 27.39
N ALA A 207 -7.94 -14.96 27.31
CA ALA A 207 -7.90 -15.85 28.47
C ALA A 207 -6.56 -15.74 29.21
N THR A 208 -5.42 -15.76 28.52
CA THR A 208 -4.09 -15.54 29.11
C THR A 208 -3.98 -14.16 29.74
N LYS A 209 -4.55 -13.11 29.13
CA LYS A 209 -4.56 -11.77 29.72
C LYS A 209 -5.41 -11.69 31.00
N TRP A 210 -6.48 -12.47 31.08
CA TRP A 210 -7.35 -12.54 32.24
C TRP A 210 -6.74 -13.36 33.39
N LEU A 211 -6.15 -14.53 33.07
CA LEU A 211 -5.52 -15.42 34.05
C LEU A 211 -4.14 -14.92 34.54
N LEU A 212 -3.34 -14.35 33.64
CA LEU A 212 -1.94 -13.96 33.91
C LEU A 212 -1.67 -12.50 33.47
N PRO A 213 -2.40 -11.51 33.99
CA PRO A 213 -2.30 -10.11 33.57
C PRO A 213 -0.90 -9.52 33.80
N SER A 214 -0.22 -9.94 34.87
CA SER A 214 1.13 -9.51 35.24
C SER A 214 2.20 -10.06 34.30
N PHE A 215 2.08 -11.33 33.88
CA PHE A 215 3.03 -11.95 32.94
C PHE A 215 3.05 -11.22 31.60
N LEU A 216 1.89 -10.92 31.02
CA LEU A 216 1.83 -10.13 29.79
C LEU A 216 2.32 -8.69 29.98
N SER A 217 2.17 -8.11 31.18
CA SER A 217 2.71 -6.79 31.47
C SER A 217 4.24 -6.79 31.52
N TRP A 218 4.82 -7.76 32.25
CA TRP A 218 6.26 -7.97 32.31
C TRP A 218 6.83 -8.22 30.91
N LEU A 219 6.23 -9.13 30.13
CA LEU A 219 6.68 -9.43 28.78
C LEU A 219 6.62 -8.21 27.84
N ALA A 220 5.64 -7.32 28.00
CA ALA A 220 5.44 -6.14 27.16
C ALA A 220 6.21 -4.89 27.60
N CYS A 221 6.57 -4.78 28.88
CA CYS A 221 7.19 -3.57 29.45
C CYS A 221 8.65 -3.77 29.85
N ASP A 222 8.99 -4.93 30.43
CA ASP A 222 10.26 -5.16 31.11
C ASP A 222 11.23 -6.04 30.30
N THR A 223 10.78 -6.61 29.18
CA THR A 223 11.62 -7.43 28.28
C THR A 223 11.86 -6.76 26.92
N ALA A 224 13.00 -7.08 26.31
CA ALA A 224 13.33 -6.65 24.95
C ALA A 224 12.49 -7.34 23.85
N LEU A 225 11.58 -8.27 24.19
CA LEU A 225 10.81 -9.02 23.20
C LEU A 225 9.98 -8.10 22.30
N LEU A 226 9.33 -7.09 22.86
CA LEU A 226 8.49 -6.15 22.11
C LEU A 226 9.28 -5.34 21.06
N PRO A 227 10.38 -4.62 21.40
CA PRO A 227 11.19 -3.94 20.40
C PRO A 227 11.88 -4.89 19.42
N VAL A 228 12.24 -6.12 19.83
CA VAL A 228 12.79 -7.13 18.91
C VAL A 228 11.77 -7.54 17.85
N LEU A 229 10.54 -7.91 18.25
CA LEU A 229 9.48 -8.32 17.31
C LEU A 229 8.97 -7.16 16.45
N ARG A 230 8.88 -5.94 17.02
CA ARG A 230 8.37 -4.76 16.31
C ARG A 230 9.36 -4.18 15.29
N LEU A 231 10.63 -4.12 15.64
CA LEU A 231 11.64 -3.32 14.93
C LEU A 231 12.81 -4.18 14.47
N TRP A 232 13.58 -4.75 15.40
CA TRP A 232 14.88 -5.34 15.05
C TRP A 232 14.76 -6.53 14.11
N TYR A 233 13.98 -7.56 14.47
CA TYR A 233 13.83 -8.76 13.65
C TYR A 233 13.27 -8.45 12.24
N PRO A 234 12.21 -7.61 12.09
CA PRO A 234 11.76 -7.16 10.77
C PRO A 234 12.79 -6.37 9.96
N VAL A 235 13.52 -5.44 10.59
CA VAL A 235 14.57 -4.66 9.89
C VAL A 235 15.68 -5.59 9.42
N THR A 236 16.21 -6.47 10.28
CA THR A 236 17.30 -7.37 9.89
C THR A 236 16.86 -8.36 8.81
N ALA A 237 15.67 -8.95 8.93
CA ALA A 237 15.16 -9.90 7.94
C ALA A 237 14.85 -9.25 6.58
N THR A 238 14.45 -7.97 6.56
CA THR A 238 14.23 -7.23 5.31
C THR A 238 15.50 -6.70 4.68
N LEU A 239 16.51 -6.33 5.47
CA LEU A 239 17.84 -6.00 4.96
C LEU A 239 18.54 -7.24 4.37
N LEU A 240 18.49 -8.39 5.05
CA LEU A 240 18.95 -9.68 4.52
C LEU A 240 18.25 -10.02 3.21
N PHE A 241 16.91 -9.88 3.15
CA PHE A 241 16.16 -10.14 1.92
C PHE A 241 16.50 -9.16 0.78
N LEU A 242 16.73 -7.87 1.07
CA LEU A 242 17.19 -6.89 0.07
C LEU A 242 18.61 -7.21 -0.43
N HIS A 243 19.48 -7.73 0.44
CA HIS A 243 20.81 -8.21 0.07
C HIS A 243 20.73 -9.46 -0.83
N ASP A 244 19.91 -10.46 -0.48
CA ASP A 244 19.65 -11.64 -1.32
C ASP A 244 19.10 -11.23 -2.70
N MET A 245 18.18 -10.25 -2.76
CA MET A 245 17.69 -9.68 -4.01
C MET A 245 18.79 -9.00 -4.83
N LYS A 246 19.74 -8.29 -4.21
CA LYS A 246 20.91 -7.68 -4.88
C LYS A 246 21.74 -8.78 -5.56
N LEU A 247 22.09 -9.85 -4.84
CA LEU A 247 22.87 -10.98 -5.37
C LEU A 247 22.18 -11.69 -6.54
N VAL A 248 20.87 -11.88 -6.46
CA VAL A 248 20.08 -12.59 -7.51
C VAL A 248 19.82 -11.69 -8.73
N THR A 249 19.71 -10.38 -8.52
CA THR A 249 19.38 -9.41 -9.57
C THR A 249 20.61 -8.90 -10.31
N GLN A 250 21.78 -8.85 -9.66
CA GLN A 250 23.04 -8.72 -10.37
C GLN A 250 23.16 -9.92 -11.32
N PRO A 251 23.07 -9.76 -12.65
CA PRO A 251 23.51 -10.82 -13.51
C PRO A 251 24.99 -10.96 -13.20
N HIS A 252 25.44 -12.14 -12.78
CA HIS A 252 26.85 -12.44 -12.91
C HIS A 252 27.19 -12.16 -14.38
N ILE A 253 27.89 -11.05 -14.60
CA ILE A 253 28.75 -10.87 -15.75
C ILE A 253 29.80 -11.93 -15.52
N LYS A 254 29.43 -13.16 -15.88
CA LYS A 254 30.40 -14.17 -16.22
C LYS A 254 31.13 -13.52 -17.37
N THR A 255 32.29 -12.96 -17.04
CA THR A 255 33.51 -13.15 -17.81
C THR A 255 33.49 -14.60 -18.25
N SER A 256 32.80 -14.82 -19.37
CA SER A 256 33.16 -15.80 -20.36
C SER A 256 34.53 -15.38 -20.84
N THR A 257 35.53 -15.58 -19.96
CA THR A 257 36.91 -15.77 -20.33
C THR A 257 36.85 -16.96 -21.27
N GLN A 258 36.67 -16.63 -22.55
CA GLN A 258 36.77 -17.58 -23.63
C GLN A 258 38.20 -18.06 -23.54
N THR A 259 38.40 -19.22 -22.90
CA THR A 259 39.60 -20.01 -23.14
C THR A 259 39.67 -20.12 -24.66
N PRO A 260 40.68 -19.52 -25.32
CA PRO A 260 40.70 -19.46 -26.76
C PRO A 260 40.71 -20.90 -27.26
N GLN A 261 39.67 -21.30 -27.99
CA GLN A 261 39.59 -22.65 -28.55
C GLN A 261 40.77 -22.82 -29.50
N ARG A 262 41.80 -23.50 -28.99
CA ARG A 262 42.99 -23.88 -29.73
C ARG A 262 42.54 -24.75 -30.91
N LYS A 263 42.56 -24.18 -32.11
CA LYS A 263 42.19 -24.87 -33.35
C LYS A 263 43.13 -26.05 -33.57
N THR A 264 42.61 -27.28 -33.51
CA THR A 264 43.28 -28.47 -34.06
C THR A 264 42.30 -29.31 -34.87
N SER A 265 42.39 -29.15 -36.19
CA SER A 265 42.28 -30.20 -37.22
C SER A 265 41.14 -31.23 -37.13
N SER A 266 40.09 -30.96 -37.91
CA SER A 266 39.57 -31.87 -38.96
C SER A 266 39.48 -33.38 -38.72
N THR A 267 38.25 -33.89 -38.64
CA THR A 267 37.90 -35.22 -39.20
C THR A 267 36.45 -35.19 -39.72
N PRO A 268 36.15 -35.57 -40.98
CA PRO A 268 34.80 -35.60 -41.53
C PRO A 268 34.13 -36.98 -41.40
N ARG A 269 32.79 -37.02 -41.64
CA ARG A 269 31.81 -38.15 -41.51
C ARG A 269 31.13 -38.17 -40.12
N THR A 270 29.81 -38.33 -39.96
CA THR A 270 28.72 -38.73 -40.89
C THR A 270 27.38 -38.05 -40.50
N PRO A 271 26.37 -37.94 -41.39
CA PRO A 271 25.10 -37.27 -41.10
C PRO A 271 23.94 -38.27 -40.88
N LEU A 272 23.79 -38.84 -39.68
CA LEU A 272 22.59 -39.64 -39.32
C LEU A 272 22.48 -39.89 -37.80
N LEU A 273 21.63 -39.12 -37.12
CA LEU A 273 20.85 -39.45 -35.89
C LEU A 273 20.31 -38.18 -35.20
N ARG A 274 19.44 -37.45 -35.90
CA ARG A 274 18.70 -36.31 -35.34
C ARG A 274 17.45 -36.79 -34.59
N MET A 275 17.63 -37.65 -33.58
CA MET A 275 16.51 -38.31 -32.89
C MET A 275 16.68 -38.44 -31.36
N PHE A 276 17.55 -37.63 -30.75
CA PHE A 276 17.48 -37.41 -29.29
C PHE A 276 16.58 -36.21 -28.98
N PRO A 277 15.56 -36.38 -28.11
CA PRO A 277 14.72 -35.27 -27.72
C PRO A 277 15.57 -34.23 -27.00
N ARG A 278 15.42 -32.98 -27.41
CA ARG A 278 16.01 -31.80 -26.77
C ARG A 278 15.64 -31.85 -25.28
N THR A 279 16.60 -32.18 -24.41
CA THR A 279 16.40 -32.18 -22.96
C THR A 279 16.01 -30.78 -22.54
N THR A 280 14.74 -30.57 -22.24
CA THR A 280 14.27 -29.32 -21.64
C THR A 280 15.03 -29.11 -20.34
N PRO A 281 15.59 -27.91 -20.11
CA PRO A 281 16.50 -27.71 -18.99
C PRO A 281 15.76 -27.87 -17.66
N ALA A 282 16.07 -28.94 -16.92
CA ALA A 282 15.50 -29.23 -15.60
C ALA A 282 15.80 -28.14 -14.54
N SER A 283 16.66 -27.17 -14.86
CA SER A 283 16.95 -25.97 -14.07
C SER A 283 15.89 -24.85 -14.18
N GLU A 284 15.08 -24.81 -15.25
CA GLU A 284 14.00 -23.81 -15.38
C GLU A 284 12.93 -23.85 -14.28
N PRO A 285 12.34 -25.02 -13.91
CA PRO A 285 11.33 -25.06 -12.86
C PRO A 285 11.88 -24.62 -11.50
N ARG A 286 13.16 -24.89 -11.21
CA ARG A 286 13.82 -24.46 -9.97
C ARG A 286 13.96 -22.94 -9.92
N LYS A 287 14.50 -22.31 -10.96
CA LYS A 287 14.63 -20.83 -11.02
C LYS A 287 13.29 -20.12 -10.94
N ARG A 288 12.23 -20.66 -11.57
CA ARG A 288 10.86 -20.12 -11.47
C ARG A 288 10.31 -20.21 -10.04
N ARG A 289 10.59 -21.31 -9.33
CA ARG A 289 10.19 -21.51 -7.94
C ARG A 289 10.89 -20.52 -7.01
N GLU A 290 12.22 -20.37 -7.12
CA GLU A 290 13.01 -19.42 -6.33
C GLU A 290 12.52 -17.97 -6.52
N VAL A 291 12.22 -17.55 -7.75
CA VAL A 291 11.64 -16.21 -8.03
C VAL A 291 10.24 -16.03 -7.44
N ASN A 292 9.41 -17.08 -7.40
CA ASN A 292 8.09 -17.01 -6.78
C ASN A 292 8.20 -16.93 -5.24
N GLU A 293 9.07 -17.72 -4.63
CA GLU A 293 9.34 -17.69 -3.18
C GLU A 293 9.89 -16.31 -2.75
N MET A 294 10.73 -15.67 -3.56
CA MET A 294 11.17 -14.29 -3.33
C MET A 294 10.00 -13.29 -3.38
N LYS A 295 9.11 -13.37 -4.38
CA LYS A 295 7.93 -12.49 -4.47
C LYS A 295 6.95 -12.68 -3.32
N GLU A 296 6.79 -13.91 -2.82
CA GLU A 296 5.99 -14.17 -1.62
C GLU A 296 6.60 -13.55 -0.36
N ARG A 297 7.93 -13.62 -0.19
CA ARG A 297 8.65 -12.94 0.91
C ARG A 297 8.56 -11.42 0.79
N GLU A 298 8.77 -10.87 -0.40
CA GLU A 298 8.62 -9.44 -0.71
C GLU A 298 7.21 -8.95 -0.33
N THR A 299 6.17 -9.68 -0.76
CA THR A 299 4.77 -9.36 -0.44
C THR A 299 4.51 -9.45 1.06
N TYR A 300 5.00 -10.50 1.73
CA TYR A 300 4.83 -10.67 3.18
C TYR A 300 5.44 -9.50 3.97
N TRP A 301 6.69 -9.13 3.70
CA TRP A 301 7.35 -8.03 4.40
C TRP A 301 6.73 -6.67 4.08
N LEU A 302 6.26 -6.48 2.85
CA LEU A 302 5.55 -5.28 2.48
C LEU A 302 4.19 -5.17 3.21
N GLN A 303 3.46 -6.27 3.37
CA GLN A 303 2.24 -6.32 4.18
C GLN A 303 2.53 -6.14 5.68
N PHE A 304 3.66 -6.66 6.18
CA PHE A 304 4.12 -6.45 7.55
C PHE A 304 4.32 -4.97 7.82
N TRP A 305 5.10 -4.28 6.98
CA TRP A 305 5.37 -2.86 7.15
C TRP A 305 4.14 -1.97 6.99
N MET A 306 3.22 -2.30 6.07
CA MET A 306 1.90 -1.64 6.02
C MET A 306 1.15 -1.75 7.35
N THR A 307 1.12 -2.96 7.92
CA THR A 307 0.37 -3.25 9.15
C THR A 307 1.01 -2.56 10.36
N ASN A 308 2.34 -2.60 10.45
CA ASN A 308 3.11 -1.86 11.45
C ASN A 308 2.87 -0.35 11.33
N ALA A 309 3.00 0.23 10.14
CA ALA A 309 2.77 1.66 9.89
C ALA A 309 1.33 2.10 10.24
N ALA A 310 0.33 1.30 9.87
CA ALA A 310 -1.06 1.59 10.23
C ALA A 310 -1.30 1.51 11.74
N PHE A 311 -0.70 0.53 12.43
CA PHE A 311 -0.76 0.41 13.87
C PHE A 311 -0.05 1.57 14.58
N LEU A 312 1.14 1.96 14.13
CA LEU A 312 1.88 3.11 14.65
C LEU A 312 1.18 4.44 14.40
N CYS A 313 0.54 4.61 13.23
CA CYS A 313 -0.35 5.73 12.96
C CYS A 313 -1.52 5.78 13.95
N GLY A 314 -2.19 4.65 14.16
CA GLY A 314 -3.29 4.52 15.12
C GLY A 314 -2.84 4.85 16.54
N LYS A 315 -1.71 4.29 16.98
CA LYS A 315 -1.06 4.59 18.27
C LYS A 315 -0.67 6.06 18.41
N GLY A 316 -0.15 6.68 17.36
CA GLY A 316 0.17 8.11 17.35
C GLY A 316 -1.07 9.00 17.50
N VAL A 317 -2.15 8.71 16.75
CA VAL A 317 -3.44 9.42 16.88
C VAL A 317 -4.02 9.22 18.29
N TRP A 318 -3.97 8.00 18.81
CA TRP A 318 -4.42 7.63 20.16
C TRP A 318 -3.65 8.39 21.25
N GLN A 319 -2.33 8.49 21.13
CA GLN A 319 -1.46 9.24 22.04
C GLN A 319 -1.62 10.76 21.91
N ALA A 320 -1.99 11.27 20.73
CA ALA A 320 -2.24 12.68 20.53
C ALA A 320 -3.54 13.14 21.23
N LEU A 321 -4.53 12.26 21.39
CA LEU A 321 -5.81 12.58 22.04
C LEU A 321 -5.69 12.60 23.58
N PRO A 322 -5.93 13.75 24.25
CA PRO A 322 -5.69 13.89 25.69
C PRO A 322 -6.72 13.15 26.57
N PHE A 323 -7.95 12.93 26.09
CA PHE A 323 -8.94 12.13 26.82
C PHE A 323 -8.56 10.64 26.80
N VAL A 324 -8.10 10.15 25.66
CA VAL A 324 -7.70 8.76 25.43
C VAL A 324 -6.54 8.37 26.33
N THR A 325 -5.50 9.20 26.38
CA THR A 325 -4.31 8.96 27.21
C THR A 325 -4.59 8.95 28.72
N LYS A 326 -5.69 9.56 29.17
CA LYS A 326 -6.17 9.45 30.57
C LYS A 326 -6.94 8.16 30.87
N VAL A 327 -7.70 7.65 29.90
CA VAL A 327 -8.53 6.44 30.06
C VAL A 327 -7.70 5.17 29.89
N VAL A 328 -6.76 5.18 28.95
CA VAL A 328 -6.14 3.96 28.44
C VAL A 328 -4.74 3.82 29.00
N ASN A 329 -4.57 2.87 29.90
CA ASN A 329 -3.29 2.56 30.52
C ASN A 329 -2.26 2.17 29.44
N ARG A 330 -1.08 2.84 29.46
CA ARG A 330 0.03 2.59 28.51
C ARG A 330 0.42 1.11 28.44
N THR A 331 0.34 0.38 29.55
CA THR A 331 0.64 -1.06 29.60
C THR A 331 -0.29 -1.89 28.72
N TRP A 332 -1.58 -1.55 28.63
CA TRP A 332 -2.54 -2.25 27.78
C TRP A 332 -2.23 -2.08 26.28
N ILE A 333 -1.78 -0.89 25.88
CA ILE A 333 -1.38 -0.62 24.49
C ILE A 333 -0.16 -1.48 24.13
N LEU A 334 0.85 -1.55 25.02
CA LEU A 334 2.06 -2.37 24.81
C LEU A 334 1.74 -3.87 24.79
N GLN A 335 0.81 -4.34 25.64
CA GLN A 335 0.33 -5.73 25.65
C GLN A 335 -0.43 -6.07 24.36
N LEU A 336 -1.30 -5.18 23.87
CA LEU A 336 -2.00 -5.38 22.59
C LEU A 336 -1.03 -5.38 21.40
N GLU A 337 -0.04 -4.49 21.41
CA GLU A 337 1.05 -4.39 20.43
C GLU A 337 1.88 -5.69 20.40
N LEU A 338 2.25 -6.22 21.57
CA LEU A 338 2.94 -7.50 21.73
C LEU A 338 2.09 -8.67 21.19
N LEU A 339 0.83 -8.78 21.59
CA LEU A 339 -0.08 -9.82 21.11
C LEU A 339 -0.30 -9.75 19.60
N LEU A 340 -0.36 -8.54 19.02
CA LEU A 340 -0.45 -8.33 17.58
C LEU A 340 0.79 -8.85 16.85
N TYR A 341 2.01 -8.58 17.34
CA TYR A 341 3.21 -9.11 16.70
C TYR A 341 3.34 -10.63 16.87
N ILE A 342 3.03 -11.17 18.05
CA ILE A 342 2.97 -12.63 18.26
C ILE A 342 1.97 -13.27 17.27
N TRP A 343 0.78 -12.68 17.10
CA TRP A 343 -0.20 -13.13 16.11
C TRP A 343 0.33 -13.07 14.68
N VAL A 344 1.02 -11.98 14.31
CA VAL A 344 1.61 -11.81 12.97
C VAL A 344 2.70 -12.85 12.69
N PHE A 345 3.58 -13.15 13.64
CA PHE A 345 4.70 -14.08 13.44
C PHE A 345 4.33 -15.56 13.66
N VAL A 346 3.51 -15.89 14.65
CA VAL A 346 3.20 -17.29 15.00
C VAL A 346 2.15 -17.89 14.08
N MET A 347 1.11 -17.13 13.69
CA MET A 347 0.02 -17.69 12.87
C MET A 347 0.46 -18.24 11.51
N PRO A 348 1.41 -17.63 10.76
CA PRO A 348 1.97 -18.22 9.55
C PRO A 348 2.63 -19.60 9.71
N TYR A 349 2.99 -20.03 10.93
CA TYR A 349 3.50 -21.37 11.22
C TYR A 349 2.41 -22.35 11.67
N LEU A 350 1.31 -21.85 12.24
CA LEU A 350 0.15 -22.68 12.64
C LEU A 350 -0.81 -22.96 11.48
N LEU A 351 -1.02 -21.98 10.59
CA LEU A 351 -1.92 -22.08 9.43
C LEU A 351 -1.56 -23.15 8.38
N PRO A 352 -0.27 -23.42 8.03
CA PRO A 352 0.08 -24.37 6.97
C PRO A 352 -0.42 -25.79 7.21
N GLN A 353 -0.58 -26.18 8.49
CA GLN A 353 -1.11 -27.47 8.91
C GLN A 353 -2.63 -27.59 8.71
N ILE A 354 -3.34 -26.47 8.59
CA ILE A 354 -4.82 -26.41 8.63
C ILE A 354 -5.40 -26.05 7.26
N ALA A 355 -4.76 -25.18 6.48
CA ALA A 355 -5.19 -24.84 5.12
C ALA A 355 -4.06 -24.29 4.25
N HIS A 356 -3.95 -24.77 3.00
CA HIS A 356 -3.11 -24.16 1.95
C HIS A 356 -3.70 -22.84 1.39
N ALA A 357 -4.38 -22.04 2.21
CA ALA A 357 -5.02 -20.79 1.82
C ALA A 357 -4.08 -19.61 2.11
N PRO A 358 -3.36 -19.04 1.12
CA PRO A 358 -2.48 -17.88 1.35
C PRO A 358 -3.26 -16.64 1.84
N GLU A 359 -4.56 -16.56 1.52
CA GLU A 359 -5.49 -15.54 2.03
C GLU A 359 -5.66 -15.57 3.56
N GLY A 360 -5.34 -16.68 4.22
CA GLY A 360 -5.41 -16.81 5.68
C GLY A 360 -4.22 -16.22 6.44
N LYS A 361 -3.16 -15.76 5.77
CA LYS A 361 -2.06 -15.09 6.46
C LYS A 361 -2.58 -13.82 7.17
N PRO A 362 -2.26 -13.58 8.46
CA PRO A 362 -2.85 -12.49 9.26
C PRO A 362 -2.75 -11.11 8.59
N LEU A 363 -1.62 -10.85 7.93
CA LEU A 363 -1.34 -9.61 7.22
C LEU A 363 -2.21 -9.41 5.96
N ALA A 364 -2.52 -10.48 5.23
CA ALA A 364 -3.35 -10.44 4.03
C ALA A 364 -4.83 -10.07 4.34
N LEU A 365 -5.28 -10.35 5.58
CA LEU A 365 -6.61 -9.98 6.07
C LEU A 365 -6.72 -8.49 6.44
N LEU A 366 -5.62 -7.92 6.96
CA LEU A 366 -5.56 -6.51 7.37
C LEU A 366 -5.28 -5.56 6.20
N GLU A 367 -4.46 -5.94 5.24
CA GLU A 367 -4.09 -5.10 4.08
C GLU A 367 -5.29 -4.41 3.39
N PRO A 368 -6.39 -5.11 3.02
CA PRO A 368 -7.52 -4.48 2.34
C PRO A 368 -8.23 -3.41 3.19
N HIS A 369 -8.21 -3.58 4.52
CA HIS A 369 -8.80 -2.66 5.47
C HIS A 369 -7.89 -1.44 5.65
N ILE A 370 -6.60 -1.66 5.89
CA ILE A 370 -5.58 -0.62 6.00
C ILE A 370 -5.56 0.26 4.73
N ARG A 371 -5.49 -0.35 3.55
CA ARG A 371 -5.48 0.37 2.27
C ARG A 371 -6.75 1.18 2.05
N ARG A 372 -7.92 0.69 2.49
CA ARG A 372 -9.18 1.45 2.41
C ARG A 372 -9.15 2.66 3.34
N VAL A 373 -8.74 2.49 4.59
CA VAL A 373 -8.63 3.59 5.57
C VAL A 373 -7.63 4.64 5.10
N ALA A 374 -6.41 4.24 4.73
CA ALA A 374 -5.38 5.14 4.22
C ALA A 374 -5.85 5.92 2.99
N ARG A 375 -6.55 5.27 2.06
CA ARG A 375 -7.16 5.94 0.89
C ARG A 375 -8.23 6.96 1.30
N THR A 376 -9.13 6.61 2.23
CA THR A 376 -10.17 7.54 2.70
C THR A 376 -9.57 8.75 3.42
N VAL A 377 -8.56 8.54 4.27
CA VAL A 377 -7.85 9.64 4.95
C VAL A 377 -7.13 10.52 3.92
N TYR A 378 -6.35 9.93 3.01
CA TYR A 378 -5.67 10.67 1.94
C TYR A 378 -6.66 11.48 1.09
N GLN A 379 -7.76 10.88 0.63
CA GLN A 379 -8.81 11.57 -0.12
C GLN A 379 -9.44 12.74 0.68
N SER A 380 -9.64 12.58 1.99
CA SER A 380 -10.15 13.66 2.84
C SER A 380 -9.19 14.86 2.99
N THR A 381 -7.90 14.67 2.75
CA THR A 381 -6.90 15.77 2.77
C THR A 381 -6.79 16.54 1.46
N GLN A 382 -7.43 16.07 0.37
CA GLN A 382 -7.42 16.76 -0.92
C GLN A 382 -8.45 17.91 -0.93
N LEU A 383 -8.10 19.04 -0.30
CA LEU A 383 -8.96 20.23 -0.20
C LEU A 383 -9.24 20.91 -1.55
N PHE A 384 -8.31 20.81 -2.51
CA PHE A 384 -8.42 21.43 -3.83
C PHE A 384 -8.83 20.40 -4.89
N SER A 385 -9.53 20.83 -5.95
CA SER A 385 -9.76 19.98 -7.12
C SER A 385 -8.46 19.75 -7.91
N ASP A 386 -8.36 18.64 -8.66
CA ASP A 386 -7.17 18.39 -9.50
C ASP A 386 -7.01 19.46 -10.58
N ALA A 387 -8.13 19.90 -11.18
CA ALA A 387 -8.15 20.98 -12.18
C ALA A 387 -7.64 22.33 -11.63
N TRP A 388 -7.95 22.66 -10.37
CA TRP A 388 -7.45 23.88 -9.73
C TRP A 388 -5.94 23.80 -9.50
N TRP A 389 -5.45 22.69 -8.93
CA TRP A 389 -4.03 22.51 -8.64
C TRP A 389 -3.18 22.48 -9.91
N GLU A 390 -3.63 21.78 -10.96
CA GLU A 390 -2.93 21.74 -12.24
C GLU A 390 -2.86 23.14 -12.88
N THR A 391 -3.96 23.89 -12.84
CA THR A 391 -4.04 25.22 -13.46
C THR A 391 -3.17 26.26 -12.76
N TRP A 392 -3.24 26.33 -11.42
CA TRP A 392 -2.66 27.42 -10.65
C TRP A 392 -1.28 27.13 -10.06
N VAL A 393 -0.90 25.85 -9.89
CA VAL A 393 0.39 25.47 -9.28
C VAL A 393 1.26 24.72 -10.28
N VAL A 394 0.76 23.63 -10.87
CA VAL A 394 1.59 22.75 -11.71
C VAL A 394 1.95 23.40 -13.04
N ARG A 395 1.02 24.08 -13.72
CA ARG A 395 1.29 24.76 -14.99
C ARG A 395 2.34 25.88 -14.86
N PRO A 396 2.21 26.87 -13.96
CA PRO A 396 3.23 27.91 -13.78
C PRO A 396 4.60 27.33 -13.42
N LEU A 397 4.64 26.35 -12.50
CA LEU A 397 5.89 25.67 -12.16
C LEU A 397 6.48 24.89 -13.34
N THR A 398 5.67 24.22 -14.14
CA THR A 398 6.15 23.48 -15.32
C THR A 398 6.74 24.46 -16.34
N THR A 399 6.15 25.65 -16.52
CA THR A 399 6.73 26.68 -17.38
C THR A 399 8.06 27.23 -16.85
N THR A 400 8.20 27.49 -15.55
CA THR A 400 9.48 27.97 -14.98
C THR A 400 10.55 26.88 -14.95
N LEU A 401 10.20 25.63 -14.67
CA LEU A 401 11.13 24.50 -14.74
C LEU A 401 11.61 24.24 -16.16
N ASN A 402 10.72 24.28 -17.15
CA ASN A 402 11.11 24.18 -18.56
C ASN A 402 12.06 25.33 -18.95
N LEU A 403 11.80 26.55 -18.49
CA LEU A 403 12.69 27.70 -18.72
C LEU A 403 14.08 27.47 -18.10
N LEU A 404 14.16 27.01 -16.84
CA LEU A 404 15.44 26.65 -16.19
C LEU A 404 16.19 25.53 -16.91
N VAL A 405 15.48 24.53 -17.45
CA VAL A 405 16.08 23.47 -18.28
C VAL A 405 16.58 24.03 -19.62
N THR A 406 15.85 24.94 -20.28
CA THR A 406 16.33 25.59 -21.52
C THR A 406 17.54 26.50 -21.28
N LEU A 407 17.63 27.14 -20.10
CA LEU A 407 18.78 27.91 -19.64
C LEU A 407 19.94 27.02 -19.14
N ARG A 408 19.82 25.68 -19.22
CA ARG A 408 20.77 24.68 -18.71
C ARG A 408 21.07 24.76 -17.20
N MET A 409 20.31 25.57 -16.45
CA MET A 409 20.43 25.71 -14.99
C MET A 409 19.91 24.48 -14.23
N LEU A 410 19.13 23.61 -14.89
CA LEU A 410 18.52 22.44 -14.28
C LEU A 410 18.53 21.24 -15.23
N SER A 411 18.82 20.04 -14.70
CA SER A 411 18.69 18.82 -15.50
C SER A 411 17.22 18.47 -15.74
N ARG A 412 16.91 17.95 -16.93
CA ARG A 412 15.53 17.57 -17.31
C ARG A 412 14.94 16.49 -16.39
N ASN A 413 15.79 15.61 -15.87
CA ASN A 413 15.39 14.59 -14.89
C ASN A 413 14.97 15.23 -13.57
N PHE A 414 15.79 16.13 -13.02
CA PHE A 414 15.47 16.82 -11.77
C PHE A 414 14.25 17.75 -11.91
N ALA A 415 14.07 18.39 -13.07
CA ALA A 415 12.86 19.15 -13.37
C ALA A 415 11.58 18.27 -13.34
N ASN A 416 11.64 17.08 -13.93
CA ASN A 416 10.54 16.11 -13.87
C ASN A 416 10.30 15.60 -12.45
N GLU A 417 11.35 15.36 -11.66
CA GLU A 417 11.25 14.99 -10.25
C GLU A 417 10.61 16.12 -9.43
N LEU A 418 11.05 17.37 -9.57
CA LEU A 418 10.46 18.51 -8.85
C LEU A 418 8.98 18.72 -9.23
N ARG A 419 8.62 18.54 -10.51
CA ARG A 419 7.22 18.54 -10.96
C ARG A 419 6.42 17.41 -10.27
N ASN A 420 6.97 16.21 -10.17
CA ASN A 420 6.33 15.09 -9.46
C ASN A 420 6.18 15.36 -7.96
N VAL A 421 7.18 15.98 -7.32
CA VAL A 421 7.10 16.41 -5.92
C VAL A 421 5.94 17.40 -5.74
N VAL A 422 5.75 18.37 -6.65
CA VAL A 422 4.69 19.38 -6.54
C VAL A 422 3.30 18.88 -6.97
N THR A 423 3.18 17.87 -7.85
CA THR A 423 1.89 17.21 -8.05
C THR A 423 1.48 16.41 -6.80
N GLN A 424 2.44 15.81 -6.08
CA GLN A 424 2.19 15.10 -4.82
C GLN A 424 1.98 16.05 -3.63
N SER A 425 2.61 17.24 -3.62
CA SER A 425 2.52 18.20 -2.50
C SER A 425 1.13 18.78 -2.27
N LYS A 426 0.20 18.62 -3.23
CA LYS A 426 -1.23 18.85 -3.04
C LYS A 426 -1.77 18.18 -1.76
N ALA A 427 -1.39 16.93 -1.51
CA ALA A 427 -1.80 16.19 -0.31
C ALA A 427 -1.00 16.58 0.95
N LEU A 428 0.14 17.25 0.78
CA LEU A 428 0.99 17.75 1.87
C LEU A 428 0.54 19.10 2.41
N LEU A 429 -0.35 19.84 1.72
CA LEU A 429 -0.72 21.20 2.09
C LEU A 429 -1.49 21.29 3.42
N LEU A 430 -2.48 20.42 3.65
CA LEU A 430 -3.17 20.35 4.95
C LEU A 430 -2.22 19.87 6.08
N PRO A 431 -1.42 18.81 5.89
CA PRO A 431 -0.34 18.45 6.81
C PRO A 431 0.65 19.58 7.12
N SER A 432 1.13 20.34 6.13
CA SER A 432 2.10 21.42 6.36
C SER A 432 1.47 22.61 7.08
N LEU A 433 0.22 22.99 6.76
CA LEU A 433 -0.54 23.98 7.54
C LEU A 433 -0.69 23.54 9.01
N SER A 434 -0.86 22.25 9.27
CA SER A 434 -0.99 21.74 10.63
C SER A 434 0.30 21.83 11.47
N LEU A 435 1.48 21.93 10.84
CA LEU A 435 2.76 22.16 11.56
C LEU A 435 2.80 23.51 12.27
N PHE A 436 2.18 24.53 11.67
CA PHE A 436 2.07 25.88 12.26
C PHE A 436 1.02 25.94 13.38
N MET A 437 0.25 24.87 13.59
CA MET A 437 -0.84 24.81 14.57
C MET A 437 -0.37 24.16 15.89
N PRO A 438 -0.90 24.59 17.04
CA PRO A 438 -0.37 24.22 18.35
C PRO A 438 -0.46 22.71 18.65
N ARG A 439 0.69 22.14 19.03
CA ARG A 439 0.93 20.80 19.63
C ARG A 439 0.19 19.62 18.98
N PHE A 440 -1.11 19.45 19.24
CA PHE A 440 -1.92 18.34 18.72
C PHE A 440 -1.97 18.34 17.17
N LEU A 441 -2.23 19.50 16.57
CA LEU A 441 -2.36 19.61 15.12
C LEU A 441 -1.02 19.38 14.41
N SER A 442 0.10 19.86 14.97
CA SER A 442 1.43 19.54 14.42
C SER A 442 1.77 18.04 14.42
N ILE A 443 1.19 17.26 15.35
CA ILE A 443 1.36 15.80 15.37
C ILE A 443 0.56 15.17 14.22
N PHE A 444 -0.63 15.66 13.89
CA PHE A 444 -1.40 15.16 12.75
C PHE A 444 -0.63 15.28 11.43
N GLY A 445 -0.02 16.44 11.16
CA GLY A 445 0.80 16.63 9.95
C GLY A 445 1.98 15.68 9.86
N LEU A 446 2.68 15.47 10.98
CA LEU A 446 3.77 14.50 11.06
C LEU A 446 3.28 13.07 10.83
N LEU A 447 2.25 12.61 11.55
CA LEU A 447 1.67 11.27 11.39
C LEU A 447 1.14 11.02 9.98
N PHE A 448 0.59 12.03 9.32
CA PHE A 448 0.11 11.92 7.95
C PHE A 448 1.27 11.64 6.98
N VAL A 449 2.35 12.43 7.03
CA VAL A 449 3.51 12.24 6.12
C VAL A 449 4.28 10.97 6.47
N GLN A 450 4.42 10.66 7.74
CA GLN A 450 5.09 9.46 8.23
C GLN A 450 4.33 8.18 7.81
N TYR A 451 3.03 8.09 8.07
CA TYR A 451 2.30 6.82 7.89
C TYR A 451 1.24 6.82 6.80
N VAL A 452 0.45 7.89 6.62
CA VAL A 452 -0.68 7.88 5.68
C VAL A 452 -0.23 8.03 4.23
N LEU A 453 0.71 8.94 3.96
CA LEU A 453 1.24 9.19 2.62
C LEU A 453 1.90 7.94 2.01
N PRO A 454 2.78 7.19 2.71
CA PRO A 454 3.43 6.04 2.11
C PRO A 454 2.47 4.85 1.93
N LEU A 455 1.53 4.65 2.86
CA LEU A 455 0.45 3.67 2.71
C LEU A 455 -0.41 3.93 1.46
N TYR A 456 -0.56 5.20 1.05
CA TYR A 456 -1.22 5.56 -0.19
C TYR A 456 -0.32 5.34 -1.42
N GLN A 457 0.91 5.89 -1.40
CA GLN A 457 1.90 5.78 -2.49
C GLN A 457 2.26 4.33 -2.83
N GLN A 458 2.16 3.40 -1.88
CA GLN A 458 2.39 1.98 -2.15
C GLN A 458 1.51 1.40 -3.25
N SER A 459 0.32 1.98 -3.49
CA SER A 459 -0.56 1.54 -4.58
C SER A 459 -0.06 1.93 -5.98
N THR A 460 0.96 2.79 -6.10
CA THR A 460 1.52 3.28 -7.36
C THR A 460 2.98 2.87 -7.61
N LEU A 461 3.74 2.52 -6.56
CA LEU A 461 5.16 2.19 -6.64
C LEU A 461 5.43 0.69 -6.80
N ARG A 462 6.59 0.33 -7.37
CA ARG A 462 7.05 -1.08 -7.45
C ARG A 462 7.36 -1.61 -6.05
N HIS A 463 7.00 -2.87 -5.79
CA HIS A 463 7.11 -3.57 -4.51
C HIS A 463 8.52 -3.46 -3.90
N GLU A 464 9.57 -3.76 -4.66
CA GLU A 464 10.97 -3.67 -4.23
C GLU A 464 11.36 -2.27 -3.70
N ARG A 465 11.01 -1.21 -4.44
CA ARG A 465 11.30 0.18 -4.02
C ARG A 465 10.52 0.56 -2.77
N MET A 466 9.30 0.05 -2.62
CA MET A 466 8.52 0.24 -1.39
C MET A 466 9.14 -0.48 -0.20
N LEU A 467 9.77 -1.64 -0.39
CA LEU A 467 10.45 -2.34 0.70
C LEU A 467 11.68 -1.56 1.17
N ARG A 468 12.51 -1.09 0.24
CA ARG A 468 13.64 -0.18 0.50
C ARG A 468 13.18 1.08 1.25
N TYR A 469 12.09 1.70 0.80
CA TYR A 469 11.47 2.85 1.46
C TYR A 469 11.07 2.53 2.90
N TRP A 470 10.35 1.43 3.14
CA TRP A 470 9.85 1.10 4.48
C TRP A 470 10.97 0.87 5.50
N VAL A 471 12.09 0.27 5.09
CA VAL A 471 13.28 0.11 5.95
C VAL A 471 13.85 1.47 6.37
N ILE A 472 14.12 2.38 5.42
CA ILE A 472 14.62 3.74 5.73
C ILE A 472 13.62 4.52 6.58
N HIS A 473 12.35 4.48 6.20
CA HIS A 473 11.26 5.13 6.92
C HIS A 473 11.20 4.70 8.39
N ILE A 474 11.37 3.40 8.66
CA ILE A 474 11.21 2.84 10.00
C ILE A 474 12.47 3.02 10.85
N LEU A 475 13.66 2.97 10.25
CA LEU A 475 14.90 3.38 10.90
C LEU A 475 14.84 4.86 11.31
N LEU A 476 14.43 5.76 10.40
CA LEU A 476 14.25 7.18 10.73
C LEU A 476 13.14 7.38 11.78
N SER A 477 12.06 6.60 11.72
CA SER A 477 10.99 6.62 12.73
C SER A 477 11.46 6.16 14.11
N ALA A 478 12.39 5.21 14.17
CA ALA A 478 13.00 4.75 15.42
C ALA A 478 13.98 5.79 15.98
N ILE A 479 14.84 6.36 15.14
CA ILE A 479 15.78 7.43 15.52
C ILE A 479 15.02 8.65 16.03
N THR A 480 13.99 9.11 15.30
CA THR A 480 13.17 10.26 15.70
C THR A 480 12.38 9.99 16.99
N GLN A 481 11.91 8.77 17.24
CA GLN A 481 11.28 8.38 18.51
C GLN A 481 12.28 8.33 19.68
N ALA A 482 13.49 7.79 19.45
CA ALA A 482 14.54 7.73 20.48
C ALA A 482 15.09 9.12 20.85
N THR A 483 15.13 10.02 19.87
CA THR A 483 15.63 11.40 20.05
C THR A 483 14.53 12.43 20.33
N ASP A 484 13.24 12.07 20.37
CA ASP A 484 12.12 13.02 20.58
C ASP A 484 12.31 13.88 21.84
N ALA A 485 12.82 13.30 22.94
CA ALA A 485 13.12 14.02 24.17
C ALA A 485 14.20 15.11 24.01
N ILE A 486 15.16 14.92 23.10
CA ILE A 486 16.22 15.89 22.77
C ILE A 486 15.70 16.89 21.74
N LEU A 487 15.07 16.39 20.67
CA LEU A 487 14.50 17.19 19.59
C LEU A 487 13.39 18.13 20.07
N TRP A 488 12.71 17.83 21.18
CA TRP A 488 11.71 18.72 21.77
C TRP A 488 12.28 20.07 22.24
N TRP A 489 13.57 20.13 22.59
CA TRP A 489 14.26 21.38 22.96
C TRP A 489 14.64 22.24 21.75
N ILE A 490 14.79 21.63 20.58
CA ILE A 490 15.23 22.32 19.36
C ILE A 490 14.00 22.96 18.68
N PRO A 491 13.93 24.30 18.56
CA PRO A 491 12.83 24.95 17.86
C PRO A 491 12.79 24.49 16.40
N LEU A 492 11.57 24.35 15.84
CA LEU A 492 11.33 23.85 14.49
C LEU A 492 11.78 22.40 14.20
N SER A 493 12.24 21.62 15.19
CA SER A 493 12.63 20.21 15.00
C SER A 493 11.56 19.38 14.28
N ARG A 494 10.29 19.56 14.63
CA ARG A 494 9.14 18.92 13.96
C ARG A 494 9.00 19.27 12.47
N VAL A 495 9.39 20.48 12.08
CA VAL A 495 9.42 20.92 10.67
C VAL A 495 10.57 20.24 9.94
N VAL A 496 11.75 20.11 10.58
CA VAL A 496 12.90 19.38 10.03
C VAL A 496 12.57 17.89 9.86
N ILE A 497 11.96 17.25 10.88
CA ILE A 497 11.52 15.85 10.80
C ILE A 497 10.48 15.68 9.68
N PHE A 498 9.48 16.56 9.60
CA PHE A 498 8.49 16.54 8.52
C PHE A 498 9.15 16.68 7.15
N ALA A 499 10.07 17.63 6.97
CA ALA A 499 10.80 17.82 5.72
C ALA A 499 11.62 16.58 5.34
N ALA A 500 12.30 15.93 6.31
CA ALA A 500 13.02 14.69 6.09
C ALA A 500 12.09 13.56 5.59
N PHE A 501 10.93 13.36 6.23
CA PHE A 501 9.95 12.37 5.77
C PHE A 501 9.33 12.74 4.40
N VAL A 502 9.11 14.02 4.09
CA VAL A 502 8.68 14.45 2.75
C VAL A 502 9.76 14.13 1.71
N VAL A 503 11.03 14.45 1.95
CA VAL A 503 12.14 14.17 1.02
C VAL A 503 12.26 12.66 0.77
N ILE A 504 12.28 11.85 1.82
CA ILE A 504 12.38 10.38 1.72
C ILE A 504 11.12 9.80 1.04
N GLY A 505 9.94 10.37 1.29
CA GLY A 505 8.67 9.96 0.67
C GLY A 505 8.49 10.39 -0.79
N THR A 506 9.23 11.39 -1.27
CA THR A 506 9.02 11.95 -2.62
C THR A 506 10.22 11.80 -3.55
N VAL A 507 11.42 11.50 -3.04
CA VAL A 507 12.66 11.37 -3.82
C VAL A 507 13.24 9.95 -3.69
N PRO A 508 12.88 9.00 -4.58
CA PRO A 508 13.35 7.60 -4.51
C PRO A 508 14.87 7.44 -4.56
N ALA A 509 15.58 8.37 -5.21
CA ALA A 509 17.04 8.35 -5.28
C ALA A 509 17.71 8.45 -3.91
N VAL A 510 17.11 9.20 -2.97
CA VAL A 510 17.60 9.32 -1.58
C VAL A 510 17.45 7.99 -0.85
N VAL A 511 16.30 7.31 -1.01
CA VAL A 511 16.05 5.97 -0.44
C VAL A 511 17.07 4.96 -0.96
N ASP A 512 17.30 4.92 -2.27
CA ASP A 512 18.27 4.02 -2.90
C ASP A 512 19.72 4.31 -2.46
N LEU A 513 20.07 5.58 -2.23
CA LEU A 513 21.38 5.96 -1.69
C LEU A 513 21.54 5.49 -0.23
N CYS A 514 20.57 5.79 0.63
CA CYS A 514 20.60 5.39 2.04
C CYS A 514 20.65 3.87 2.20
N ILE A 515 19.90 3.09 1.42
CA ILE A 515 19.96 1.62 1.46
C ILE A 515 21.31 1.10 1.00
N ARG A 516 21.92 1.68 -0.05
CA ARG A 516 23.29 1.29 -0.46
C ARG A 516 24.31 1.56 0.64
N MET A 517 24.22 2.72 1.31
CA MET A 517 25.10 3.06 2.43
C MET A 517 24.94 2.07 3.60
N ILE A 518 23.70 1.75 3.99
CA ILE A 518 23.44 0.79 5.07
C ILE A 518 23.94 -0.62 4.71
N LEU A 519 23.67 -1.11 3.49
CA LEU A 519 24.13 -2.43 3.07
C LEU A 519 25.66 -2.48 2.97
N HIS A 520 26.31 -1.44 2.46
CA HIS A 520 27.77 -1.35 2.42
C HIS A 520 28.39 -1.29 3.82
N ASP A 521 27.86 -0.48 4.74
CA ASP A 521 28.34 -0.44 6.13
C ASP A 521 28.17 -1.82 6.80
N LEU A 522 27.07 -2.55 6.55
CA LEU A 522 26.87 -3.93 7.04
C LEU A 522 27.80 -4.98 6.40
N GLU A 523 28.13 -4.82 5.12
CA GLU A 523 29.16 -5.62 4.42
C GLU A 523 30.55 -5.37 5.04
N VAL A 524 30.92 -4.10 5.29
CA VAL A 524 32.20 -3.70 5.94
C VAL A 524 32.30 -4.21 7.38
N PHE A 525 31.21 -4.13 8.17
CA PHE A 525 31.17 -4.70 9.52
C PHE A 525 31.08 -6.25 9.56
N ARG A 526 31.15 -6.93 8.39
CA ARG A 526 31.05 -8.39 8.24
C ARG A 526 29.74 -8.98 8.80
N LEU A 527 28.69 -8.18 8.87
CA LEU A 527 27.33 -8.59 9.24
C LEU A 527 26.54 -9.13 8.04
N LEU A 528 26.98 -8.78 6.82
CA LEU A 528 26.54 -9.39 5.56
C LEU A 528 27.76 -10.01 4.85
N PRO A 529 27.59 -11.09 4.07
CA PRO A 529 28.67 -11.67 3.29
C PRO A 529 29.06 -10.71 2.15
N SER A 530 30.33 -10.30 2.10
CA SER A 530 30.81 -9.40 1.05
C SER A 530 30.63 -10.00 -0.33
N THR A 531 30.18 -9.18 -1.29
CA THR A 531 30.03 -9.60 -2.69
C THR A 531 31.34 -9.49 -3.49
N GLU A 532 32.31 -8.71 -2.98
CA GLU A 532 33.57 -8.37 -3.66
C GLU A 532 34.72 -8.30 -2.64
N GLU A 533 35.96 -8.54 -3.08
CA GLU A 533 37.18 -8.19 -2.33
C GLU A 533 37.36 -6.67 -2.37
N GLN A 534 36.52 -5.93 -1.65
CA GLN A 534 36.59 -4.47 -1.64
C GLN A 534 37.78 -4.00 -0.80
N LEU A 535 38.72 -3.35 -1.48
CA LEU A 535 39.76 -2.52 -0.88
C LEU A 535 39.15 -1.63 0.22
N GLU A 536 39.79 -1.54 1.39
CA GLU A 536 39.26 -0.89 2.61
C GLU A 536 38.98 0.61 2.43
N LYS A 537 37.87 0.95 1.77
CA LYS A 537 37.31 2.30 1.73
C LYS A 537 36.51 2.51 3.00
N SER A 538 36.86 3.55 3.76
CA SER A 538 36.23 3.83 5.05
C SER A 538 34.70 3.96 4.91
N SER A 539 33.98 3.14 5.67
CA SER A 539 32.52 3.12 5.72
C SER A 539 31.96 4.49 6.10
N TRP A 540 30.67 4.75 5.81
CA TRP A 540 30.11 6.05 6.20
C TRP A 540 30.02 6.16 7.72
N ALA A 541 29.62 5.08 8.40
CA ALA A 541 29.66 4.99 9.85
C ALA A 541 31.06 5.25 10.43
N SER A 542 32.14 4.64 9.89
CA SER A 542 33.48 4.87 10.43
C SER A 542 33.95 6.30 10.17
N ARG A 543 33.67 6.90 9.00
CA ARG A 543 33.94 8.34 8.75
C ARG A 543 33.16 9.25 9.69
N GLY A 544 31.89 8.94 9.99
CA GLY A 544 31.09 9.69 10.95
C GLY A 544 31.63 9.59 12.38
N VAL A 545 32.07 8.40 12.79
CA VAL A 545 32.72 8.19 14.09
C VAL A 545 34.08 8.88 14.16
N HIS A 546 34.94 8.78 13.14
CA HIS A 546 36.20 9.51 13.08
C HIS A 546 36.00 11.03 13.14
N ALA A 547 35.10 11.59 12.34
CA ALA A 547 34.80 13.02 12.37
C ALA A 547 34.18 13.48 13.71
N LEU A 548 33.56 12.58 14.48
CA LEU A 548 33.08 12.86 15.84
C LEU A 548 34.22 12.77 16.85
N LEU A 549 35.09 11.76 16.76
CA LEU A 549 36.29 11.61 17.58
C LEU A 549 37.29 12.76 17.39
N GLU A 550 37.48 13.24 16.16
CA GLU A 550 38.29 14.43 15.83
C GLU A 550 37.73 15.73 16.39
N ARG A 551 36.41 15.79 16.64
CA ARG A 551 35.70 16.95 17.19
C ARG A 551 35.49 16.89 18.69
N LEU A 552 35.64 15.72 19.32
CA LEU A 552 35.74 15.65 20.76
C LEU A 552 37.03 16.37 21.17
N PRO A 553 37.03 17.11 22.30
CA PRO A 553 38.27 17.68 22.80
C PRO A 553 39.24 16.53 23.02
N LYS A 554 40.32 16.49 22.24
CA LYS A 554 41.45 15.61 22.53
C LYS A 554 41.81 15.89 23.98
N ALA A 555 41.84 14.84 24.81
CA ALA A 555 42.30 14.98 26.17
C ALA A 555 43.66 15.65 26.10
N THR A 556 43.75 16.87 26.63
CA THR A 556 45.03 17.58 26.72
C THR A 556 45.91 16.64 27.53
N GLU A 557 46.93 16.07 26.90
CA GLU A 557 47.84 15.16 27.60
C GLU A 557 48.35 15.90 28.83
N ASP A 558 48.06 15.35 30.01
CA ASP A 558 48.29 16.07 31.26
C ASP A 558 49.75 16.54 31.29
N PRO A 559 50.03 17.83 31.58
CA PRO A 559 51.39 18.36 31.67
C PRO A 559 52.15 17.85 32.91
N LEU A 560 51.75 16.68 33.42
CA LEU A 560 52.31 15.92 34.54
C LEU A 560 53.13 14.71 34.07
N THR A 561 53.35 14.52 32.76
CA THR A 561 54.57 13.84 32.31
C THR A 561 55.76 14.71 32.77
N PRO A 562 56.55 14.29 33.77
CA PRO A 562 57.69 15.08 34.21
C PRO A 562 58.64 15.26 33.04
N ALA A 563 59.22 16.45 32.93
CA ALA A 563 60.21 16.75 31.91
C ALA A 563 61.28 15.66 31.90
N LYS A 564 61.39 14.92 30.79
CA LYS A 564 62.60 14.16 30.51
C LYS A 564 63.72 15.19 30.42
N GLU A 565 64.64 15.10 31.37
CA GLU A 565 65.82 15.95 31.45
C GLU A 565 66.55 15.94 30.10
N GLU A 566 66.90 17.13 29.61
CA GLU A 566 67.81 17.28 28.47
C GLU A 566 69.20 16.84 28.93
N GLU A 567 69.49 15.53 28.79
CA GLU A 567 70.80 14.97 29.11
C GLU A 567 71.84 15.46 28.11
N THR A 568 72.43 16.60 28.44
CA THR A 568 73.41 17.35 27.66
C THR A 568 74.79 16.72 27.79
N VAL A 569 75.04 15.65 27.03
CA VAL A 569 76.39 15.06 26.90
C VAL A 569 77.10 15.63 25.68
N ASN A 570 77.89 16.69 25.91
CA ASN A 570 78.94 17.12 24.99
C ASN A 570 80.12 16.14 25.04
N ALA A 571 80.55 15.62 23.88
CA ALA A 571 81.91 15.12 23.69
C ALA A 571 82.35 15.37 22.23
N ALA A 572 83.52 15.98 22.07
CA ALA A 572 84.07 16.39 20.77
C ALA A 572 85.12 15.40 20.24
N HIS A 573 85.62 15.72 19.03
CA HIS A 573 86.81 15.19 18.35
C HIS A 573 86.66 13.96 17.46
N GLY A 574 87.15 14.10 16.22
CA GLY A 574 88.19 13.18 15.75
C GLY A 574 88.05 12.64 14.33
N ALA A 575 88.57 13.40 13.36
CA ALA A 575 89.10 12.97 12.05
C ALA A 575 89.05 11.47 11.64
N SER A 576 88.50 11.17 10.46
CA SER A 576 89.30 10.85 9.26
C SER A 576 88.48 10.50 8.00
N LEU A 577 88.96 10.98 6.85
CA LEU A 577 88.67 10.55 5.47
C LEU A 577 89.40 9.20 5.15
N PRO A 578 89.31 8.60 3.93
CA PRO A 578 88.34 8.72 2.83
C PRO A 578 87.86 7.36 2.23
N SER A 579 86.85 7.39 1.36
CA SER A 579 86.82 6.66 0.05
C SER A 579 85.50 6.99 -0.67
N ILE A 580 85.49 7.82 -1.72
CA ILE A 580 85.88 7.53 -3.12
C ILE A 580 84.73 6.86 -3.89
N ASP A 581 84.19 7.66 -4.82
CA ASP A 581 83.61 7.36 -6.14
C ASP A 581 82.40 6.38 -6.22
N SER A 582 81.50 6.50 -7.22
CA SER A 582 81.61 7.27 -8.47
C SER A 582 80.25 7.80 -8.96
N ASP A 583 80.33 9.01 -9.53
CA ASP A 583 79.79 9.45 -10.82
C ASP A 583 78.25 9.65 -10.97
N GLN A 584 77.71 10.86 -11.26
CA GLN A 584 77.98 11.82 -12.38
C GLN A 584 77.19 11.38 -13.64
N GLU A 585 76.51 12.23 -14.44
CA GLU A 585 76.45 13.69 -14.68
C GLU A 585 74.95 14.09 -14.90
N GLN A 586 74.46 15.31 -14.63
CA GLN A 586 74.27 16.47 -15.57
C GLN A 586 73.55 16.14 -16.90
N ASP A 587 72.79 17.01 -17.58
CA ASP A 587 72.16 18.34 -17.34
C ASP A 587 70.98 18.44 -18.38
N ASP A 588 70.21 19.51 -18.63
CA ASP A 588 70.27 20.96 -18.36
C ASP A 588 68.83 21.52 -18.19
N ALA A 589 68.69 22.79 -17.80
CA ALA A 589 67.42 23.51 -17.71
C ALA A 589 66.88 23.99 -19.08
N VAL A 590 65.58 23.79 -19.35
CA VAL A 590 64.84 24.57 -20.37
C VAL A 590 63.42 24.90 -19.90
N LEU A 591 62.96 26.12 -20.22
CA LEU A 591 61.64 26.67 -19.92
C LEU A 591 60.51 26.17 -20.85
N TYR A 592 59.27 26.46 -20.40
CA TYR A 592 58.06 26.78 -21.19
C TYR A 592 57.09 25.66 -21.62
N ALA A 593 55.84 26.12 -21.75
CA ALA A 593 54.69 25.54 -22.45
C ALA A 593 54.01 24.31 -21.82
N THR A 594 53.03 24.59 -20.96
CA THR A 594 51.83 23.76 -20.86
C THR A 594 51.04 23.84 -22.17
N SER A 595 51.07 22.79 -22.99
CA SER A 595 50.15 22.59 -24.11
C SER A 595 49.21 21.41 -23.83
N GLU A 596 48.10 21.39 -24.56
CA GLU A 596 46.93 20.54 -24.32
C GLU A 596 47.10 19.10 -24.88
N ASP A 597 46.01 18.34 -24.77
CA ASP A 597 45.67 17.09 -25.45
C ASP A 597 46.28 15.76 -24.95
N ASP A 598 45.40 14.92 -24.38
CA ASP A 598 45.30 13.51 -24.78
C ASP A 598 43.83 13.01 -24.60
N PRO A 599 43.32 12.05 -25.41
CA PRO A 599 41.90 12.05 -25.80
C PRO A 599 41.02 11.00 -25.11
N CYS A 600 39.85 11.44 -24.62
CA CYS A 600 38.74 10.53 -24.32
C CYS A 600 37.94 10.19 -25.58
N SER A 601 38.22 9.01 -26.17
CA SER A 601 37.38 8.47 -27.24
C SER A 601 36.03 7.96 -26.69
N SER A 602 34.94 8.59 -27.14
CA SER A 602 33.57 8.09 -26.92
C SER A 602 32.88 7.89 -28.27
N SER A 603 32.66 6.63 -28.65
CA SER A 603 31.99 6.27 -29.90
C SER A 603 30.47 6.41 -29.79
N GLU A 604 29.94 7.56 -30.21
CA GLU A 604 28.51 7.68 -30.51
C GLU A 604 28.19 7.09 -31.90
N GLY A 605 27.35 6.05 -31.91
CA GLY A 605 26.85 5.46 -33.16
C GLY A 605 25.75 6.32 -33.76
N SER A 606 26.06 7.02 -34.85
CA SER A 606 25.09 7.78 -35.64
C SER A 606 24.25 6.87 -36.54
N HIS A 607 22.98 7.23 -36.73
CA HIS A 607 22.17 6.71 -37.84
C HIS A 607 21.66 7.88 -38.68
N ALA A 608 21.88 7.80 -39.99
CA ALA A 608 21.75 8.91 -40.91
C ALA A 608 20.31 9.41 -41.11
N THR A 609 20.19 10.72 -41.28
CA THR A 609 19.06 11.39 -41.93
C THR A 609 19.31 11.49 -43.42
N ASP A 610 18.33 11.11 -44.25
CA ASP A 610 18.36 11.31 -45.70
C ASP A 610 17.37 12.42 -46.12
N GLU A 611 17.65 13.10 -47.23
CA GLU A 611 17.12 14.44 -47.53
C GLU A 611 15.78 14.51 -48.32
N ASN A 612 15.12 15.68 -48.20
CA ASN A 612 14.42 16.50 -49.25
C ASN A 612 13.87 15.81 -50.53
N LYS A 613 12.68 16.09 -51.11
CA LYS A 613 11.80 17.29 -51.22
C LYS A 613 10.53 16.88 -52.06
N PRO A 614 9.59 17.76 -52.51
CA PRO A 614 8.62 18.60 -51.79
C PRO A 614 7.12 18.39 -52.18
N ALA A 615 6.22 18.93 -51.34
CA ALA A 615 4.87 19.49 -51.65
C ALA A 615 3.87 18.81 -52.64
N SER A 616 2.64 18.50 -52.16
CA SER A 616 1.48 19.41 -52.35
C SER A 616 0.13 18.93 -51.76
N LYS A 617 -0.78 19.90 -51.57
CA LYS A 617 -2.26 19.85 -51.54
C LYS A 617 -3.04 19.13 -50.40
N LYS A 618 -3.87 19.96 -49.75
CA LYS A 618 -4.97 19.66 -48.81
C LYS A 618 -5.94 18.56 -49.30
N LYS A 619 -6.44 17.72 -48.37
CA LYS A 619 -7.85 17.24 -48.34
C LYS A 619 -8.26 16.74 -46.94
N ALA A 620 -9.56 16.81 -46.66
CA ALA A 620 -10.18 16.62 -45.34
C ALA A 620 -10.32 15.13 -44.92
N PRO A 621 -10.49 14.82 -43.61
CA PRO A 621 -10.54 13.44 -43.13
C PRO A 621 -11.90 12.77 -43.41
N LYS A 622 -11.86 11.58 -44.05
CA LYS A 622 -13.00 10.66 -44.10
C LYS A 622 -12.90 9.62 -42.98
N ARG A 623 -14.04 9.43 -42.31
CA ARG A 623 -14.32 8.41 -41.29
C ARG A 623 -14.47 7.05 -41.97
N SER A 624 -13.79 6.01 -41.48
CA SER A 624 -14.01 4.62 -41.89
C SER A 624 -14.34 3.73 -40.69
N GLN A 625 -15.43 2.98 -40.80
CA GLN A 625 -15.72 1.80 -39.99
C GLN A 625 -15.10 0.60 -40.70
N HIS A 626 -14.67 -0.42 -39.96
CA HIS A 626 -14.45 -1.76 -40.53
C HIS A 626 -15.40 -2.78 -39.88
N LYS A 627 -16.16 -3.44 -40.76
CA LYS A 627 -16.96 -4.64 -40.51
C LYS A 627 -16.49 -5.66 -41.55
N THR A 628 -16.19 -6.90 -41.12
CA THR A 628 -15.99 -8.01 -42.06
C THR A 628 -16.30 -9.37 -41.42
N GLU A 629 -17.48 -9.87 -41.74
CA GLU A 629 -17.78 -11.28 -42.01
C GLU A 629 -17.24 -11.60 -43.44
N SER A 630 -16.94 -12.83 -43.93
CA SER A 630 -17.15 -14.21 -43.43
C SER A 630 -16.50 -15.25 -44.39
N VAL A 631 -16.29 -16.49 -43.90
CA VAL A 631 -16.39 -17.82 -44.61
C VAL A 631 -15.38 -18.18 -45.73
N VAL A 632 -14.75 -19.36 -45.61
CA VAL A 632 -14.88 -20.57 -46.48
C VAL A 632 -14.12 -21.75 -45.81
N ASP A 633 -14.71 -22.96 -45.88
CA ASP A 633 -14.25 -24.19 -45.22
C ASP A 633 -13.15 -24.98 -45.96
N LYS A 634 -12.48 -25.88 -45.22
CA LYS A 634 -12.17 -27.25 -45.69
C LYS A 634 -11.85 -28.23 -44.54
N GLU A 635 -12.22 -29.49 -44.74
CA GLU A 635 -12.02 -30.67 -43.89
C GLU A 635 -10.52 -31.07 -43.81
N ASN A 636 -10.02 -32.04 -43.02
CA ASN A 636 -10.67 -33.20 -42.39
C ASN A 636 -9.88 -33.77 -41.17
N GLU A 637 -10.54 -34.64 -40.40
CA GLU A 637 -10.04 -35.76 -39.55
C GLU A 637 -8.78 -35.65 -38.63
N GLY A 638 -8.92 -36.03 -37.35
CA GLY A 638 -7.79 -36.05 -36.41
C GLY A 638 -8.00 -36.54 -34.97
N ASN A 639 -8.56 -37.75 -34.77
CA ASN A 639 -8.39 -38.59 -33.56
C ASN A 639 -8.93 -38.10 -32.17
N VAL A 640 -10.18 -38.47 -31.87
CA VAL A 640 -10.75 -38.42 -30.51
C VAL A 640 -10.35 -39.66 -29.70
N ARG A 641 -9.45 -39.53 -28.70
CA ARG A 641 -9.23 -40.58 -27.68
C ARG A 641 -8.67 -40.02 -26.35
N ARG A 642 -9.56 -39.62 -25.42
CA ARG A 642 -9.41 -39.62 -23.92
C ARG A 642 -10.48 -38.74 -23.22
N SER A 643 -11.75 -39.20 -23.14
CA SER A 643 -12.74 -38.59 -22.22
C SER A 643 -13.92 -39.52 -21.87
N ALA A 644 -13.70 -40.84 -21.80
CA ALA A 644 -14.78 -41.84 -21.66
C ALA A 644 -14.53 -42.86 -20.53
N ARG A 645 -13.97 -42.46 -19.39
CA ARG A 645 -13.59 -43.40 -18.31
C ARG A 645 -13.88 -42.97 -16.86
N GLN A 646 -14.84 -42.07 -16.65
CA GLN A 646 -15.20 -41.57 -15.30
C GLN A 646 -16.71 -41.49 -14.99
N ARG A 647 -17.60 -42.10 -15.79
CA ARG A 647 -19.07 -42.04 -15.60
C ARG A 647 -19.76 -43.32 -15.13
N THR A 648 -19.04 -44.41 -14.86
CA THR A 648 -19.63 -45.74 -14.57
C THR A 648 -19.35 -46.26 -13.15
N ARG A 649 -19.26 -45.36 -12.14
CA ARG A 649 -19.00 -45.76 -10.73
C ARG A 649 -20.02 -45.25 -9.70
N THR A 650 -21.14 -44.66 -10.12
CA THR A 650 -22.17 -44.10 -9.20
C THR A 650 -23.54 -44.80 -9.28
N GLU A 651 -23.69 -45.84 -10.09
CA GLU A 651 -24.96 -46.59 -10.26
C GLU A 651 -24.86 -48.07 -9.79
N ARG A 652 -24.00 -48.37 -8.81
CA ARG A 652 -23.87 -49.71 -8.20
C ARG A 652 -23.75 -49.69 -6.66
N LEU A 653 -24.43 -48.74 -6.02
CA LEU A 653 -24.57 -48.67 -4.55
C LEU A 653 -26.01 -48.29 -4.15
N ALA A 654 -26.99 -48.75 -4.93
CA ALA A 654 -28.42 -48.61 -4.65
C ALA A 654 -29.19 -49.80 -5.25
N SER A 655 -28.88 -50.99 -4.77
CA SER A 655 -29.60 -52.26 -4.97
C SER A 655 -29.26 -53.19 -3.82
#